data_AF-A0A428QCE8-F1
#
_entry.id   AF-A0A428QCE8-F1
#
_cell.length_a   1.000
_cell.length_b   1.000
_cell.length_c   1.000
_cell.angle_alpha   90.00
_cell.angle_beta   90.00
_cell.angle_gamma   90.00
#
_symmetry.space_group_name_H-M   'P 1'
#
loop_
_entity.id
_entity.type
_entity.pdbx_description
1 polymer ?
#
loop_
_entity_poly.entity_id
_entity_poly.type
_entity_poly.pdbx_seq_one_letter_code
_entity_poly.pdbx_strand_id
1 'polypeptide(L)'
;MSSNNTLFMTREESRRVQRTVRDRLNKLDEQAGQPWKAVDSYALIQQATSTSLMQDLSAAALGLGAPKSKETMLAYVVGRPYLPCTTKLQDLKHMEISELKMESHHRGFVLALRRVSPVAELEASSWAVVQGEFSDNVERLELFLHKSKNGRDVLDISSELLVKEPYYTLNNQGERTIRVDHPSDLVVTLLSENPESWRQRHHIAEDRTKAPEKCKEMGNAALKKKDFARAHAYYTQGLHQSAVAPDALIKDLYRNRSHVNLLLQRFDEARTDATSSLTDGADKALDAKAYYRAGLATYSLGDFDNAKYFFEQHEKLQPDGHAKFNMRRIKARLQEQSTGTYEMAKIVRSLPGNQGRSDVASFYGNFEVRASPGAGRGVFATRVIELNEIIMCEKAFCVVWSYEPEAFSSLTCDTRDDAEIRVFPSGLHKAVVDKLLNNPSQIEKVLDLFGDYTGLGKKLVEVEGKPVIDTFQIHDVIQRNAFGPGQQTEDEDISNASTGLWIRASYMNHSCIPNAKKDYIGDLMIVRASRRIVVGEEILQSYDESTDYDARTASLHRTWGFRCKCGLCLAEEADGSAIRKMRKEHEDKATSFVQKEKAAGASKMLIDKAKRLRQGINETYDRKRYKGLPRPGLIQIERWLQEASVRW
;
A
#
# COMPACT_ATOMS: atom_id res chain seq x y z
N MET A 1 17.91 -2.51 -19.51
CA MET A 1 18.66 -1.82 -18.45
C MET A 1 17.95 -2.09 -17.12
N SER A 2 18.15 -3.27 -16.52
CA SER A 2 17.43 -3.71 -15.31
C SER A 2 18.35 -4.14 -14.17
N SER A 3 19.62 -3.72 -14.18
CA SER A 3 20.63 -4.26 -13.25
C SER A 3 20.59 -3.70 -11.83
N ASN A 4 19.89 -2.59 -11.57
CA ASN A 4 19.94 -1.92 -10.26
C ASN A 4 18.79 -2.27 -9.29
N ASN A 5 17.79 -3.06 -9.70
CA ASN A 5 16.59 -3.30 -8.87
C ASN A 5 16.50 -4.73 -8.32
N THR A 6 17.56 -5.54 -8.45
CA THR A 6 17.60 -6.90 -7.92
C THR A 6 18.46 -6.94 -6.66
N LEU A 7 17.85 -7.27 -5.53
CA LEU A 7 18.60 -7.54 -4.31
C LEU A 7 19.31 -8.89 -4.44
N PHE A 8 20.63 -8.84 -4.63
CA PHE A 8 21.48 -10.02 -4.57
C PHE A 8 21.89 -10.28 -3.12
N MET A 9 21.05 -10.99 -2.37
CA MET A 9 21.49 -11.61 -1.12
C MET A 9 22.28 -12.87 -1.45
N THR A 10 23.47 -13.00 -0.88
CA THR A 10 24.20 -14.26 -0.93
C THR A 10 23.38 -15.37 -0.23
N ARG A 11 23.65 -16.63 -0.59
CA ARG A 11 23.05 -17.78 0.10
C ARG A 11 23.40 -17.78 1.60
N GLU A 12 24.58 -17.28 1.96
CA GLU A 12 25.04 -17.17 3.34
C GLU A 12 24.25 -16.11 4.12
N GLU A 13 24.06 -14.92 3.55
CA GLU A 13 23.24 -13.87 4.16
C GLU A 13 21.78 -14.30 4.31
N SER A 14 21.22 -14.95 3.31
CA SER A 14 19.85 -15.48 3.36
C SER A 14 19.70 -16.49 4.49
N ARG A 15 20.64 -17.45 4.59
CA ARG A 15 20.67 -18.42 5.70
C ARG A 15 20.86 -17.77 7.07
N ARG A 16 21.67 -16.70 7.15
CA ARG A 16 21.88 -15.94 8.38
C ARG A 16 20.58 -15.29 8.84
N VAL A 17 19.88 -14.58 7.95
CA VAL A 17 18.58 -13.94 8.25
C VAL A 17 17.55 -14.99 8.69
N GLN A 18 17.43 -16.09 7.93
CA GLN A 18 16.53 -17.19 8.28
C GLN A 18 16.84 -17.80 9.65
N ARG A 19 18.12 -18.00 9.99
CA ARG A 19 18.54 -18.51 11.30
C ARG A 19 18.16 -17.52 12.41
N THR A 20 18.48 -16.23 12.25
CA THR A 20 18.10 -15.19 13.22
C THR A 20 16.60 -15.18 13.49
N VAL A 21 15.77 -15.33 12.44
CA VAL A 21 14.31 -15.42 12.57
C VAL A 21 13.90 -16.66 13.35
N ARG A 22 14.42 -17.84 13.01
CA ARG A 22 14.11 -19.09 13.71
C ARG A 22 14.54 -19.05 15.18
N ASP A 23 15.74 -18.55 15.46
CA ASP A 23 16.25 -18.41 16.84
C ASP A 23 15.38 -17.47 17.68
N ARG A 24 14.87 -16.39 17.06
CA ARG A 24 13.93 -15.49 17.73
C ARG A 24 12.60 -16.17 18.04
N LEU A 25 12.05 -16.96 17.12
CA LEU A 25 10.82 -17.71 17.36
C LEU A 25 11.00 -18.71 18.49
N ASN A 26 12.13 -19.42 18.53
CA ASN A 26 12.44 -20.33 19.63
C ASN A 26 12.47 -19.60 20.98
N LYS A 27 13.09 -18.41 21.04
CA LYS A 27 13.09 -17.58 22.27
C LYS A 27 11.69 -17.14 22.68
N LEU A 28 10.81 -16.82 21.72
CA LEU A 28 9.42 -16.48 22.00
C LEU A 28 8.67 -17.69 22.58
N ASP A 29 8.87 -18.87 21.98
CA ASP A 29 8.25 -20.11 22.44
C ASP A 29 8.77 -20.53 23.84
N GLU A 30 10.06 -20.32 24.15
CA GLU A 30 10.64 -20.55 25.48
C GLU A 30 10.10 -19.60 26.56
N GLN A 31 9.75 -18.37 26.18
CA GLN A 31 9.23 -17.36 27.09
C GLN A 31 7.71 -17.37 27.18
N ALA A 32 7.01 -18.10 26.31
CA ALA A 32 5.57 -18.12 26.23
C ALA A 32 4.91 -18.43 27.59
N GLY A 33 3.89 -17.66 27.96
CA GLY A 33 3.15 -17.81 29.21
C GLY A 33 3.85 -17.33 30.47
N GLN A 34 5.13 -16.92 30.41
CA GLN A 34 5.81 -16.32 31.56
C GLN A 34 5.07 -15.03 31.99
N PRO A 35 4.83 -14.84 33.30
CA PRO A 35 4.13 -13.66 33.79
C PRO A 35 4.99 -12.41 33.59
N TRP A 36 4.32 -11.27 33.48
CA TRP A 36 4.97 -9.96 33.50
C TRP A 36 5.88 -9.79 34.72
N LYS A 37 6.99 -9.09 34.52
CA LYS A 37 7.95 -8.77 35.58
C LYS A 37 8.17 -7.27 35.60
N ALA A 38 8.16 -6.70 36.81
CA ALA A 38 8.44 -5.30 37.06
C ALA A 38 9.70 -4.83 36.34
N VAL A 39 9.59 -3.65 35.75
CA VAL A 39 10.67 -2.97 35.02
C VAL A 39 11.03 -1.70 35.80
N ASP A 40 12.32 -1.37 35.84
CA ASP A 40 12.76 -0.08 36.36
C ASP A 40 12.21 1.04 35.47
N SER A 41 11.25 1.78 36.01
CA SER A 41 10.55 2.82 35.28
C SER A 41 11.46 3.99 34.90
N TYR A 42 12.41 4.33 35.77
CA TYR A 42 13.38 5.38 35.50
C TYR A 42 14.30 4.98 34.33
N ALA A 43 14.83 3.76 34.36
CA ALA A 43 15.70 3.25 33.30
C ALA A 43 14.98 3.19 31.94
N LEU A 44 13.73 2.71 31.91
CA LEU A 44 12.96 2.58 30.67
C LEU A 44 12.59 3.95 30.08
N ILE A 45 12.18 4.91 30.91
CA ILE A 45 11.88 6.29 30.48
C ILE A 45 13.17 6.98 29.99
N GLN A 46 14.30 6.75 30.66
CA GLN A 46 15.60 7.28 30.23
C GLN A 46 16.01 6.70 28.87
N GLN A 47 15.78 5.40 28.63
CA GLN A 47 16.01 4.77 27.33
C GLN A 47 15.17 5.44 26.23
N ALA A 48 13.87 5.65 26.47
CA ALA A 48 12.99 6.32 25.51
C ALA A 48 13.44 7.76 25.22
N THR A 49 13.79 8.49 26.27
CA THR A 49 14.26 9.88 26.18
C THR A 49 15.58 9.96 25.40
N SER A 50 16.54 9.09 25.70
CA SER A 50 17.82 9.04 24.98
C SER A 50 17.62 8.66 23.52
N THR A 51 16.74 7.70 23.21
CA THR A 51 16.45 7.28 21.84
C THR A 51 15.83 8.42 21.04
N SER A 52 14.79 9.06 21.58
CA SER A 52 14.12 10.20 20.96
C SER A 52 15.08 11.38 20.74
N LEU A 53 15.90 11.72 21.75
CA LEU A 53 16.88 12.80 21.62
C LEU A 53 17.95 12.50 20.55
N MET A 54 18.45 11.27 20.46
CA MET A 54 19.40 10.90 19.40
C MET A 54 18.79 11.06 18.00
N GLN A 55 17.50 10.78 17.86
CA GLN A 55 16.77 10.95 16.60
C GLN A 55 16.58 12.43 16.26
N ASP A 56 16.18 13.25 17.22
CA ASP A 56 16.04 14.70 17.04
C ASP A 56 17.37 15.35 16.67
N LEU A 57 18.45 14.96 17.34
CA LEU A 57 19.81 15.42 17.03
C LEU A 57 20.25 14.96 15.63
N SER A 58 19.94 13.73 15.24
CA SER A 58 20.21 13.23 13.89
C SER A 58 19.43 14.03 12.83
N ALA A 59 18.14 14.25 13.05
CA ALA A 59 17.29 15.02 12.16
C ALA A 59 17.74 16.49 12.03
N ALA A 60 18.08 17.14 13.16
CA ALA A 60 18.54 18.53 13.20
C ALA A 60 19.95 18.71 12.61
N ALA A 61 20.88 17.78 12.86
CA ALA A 61 22.23 17.82 12.32
C ALA A 61 22.28 17.63 10.80
N LEU A 62 21.28 16.93 10.23
CA LEU A 62 21.29 16.53 8.83
C LEU A 62 20.46 17.43 7.92
N GLY A 63 19.70 18.39 8.47
CA GLY A 63 19.20 19.60 7.78
C GLY A 63 18.23 19.42 6.60
N LEU A 64 18.17 18.24 5.98
CA LEU A 64 17.38 17.82 4.82
C LEU A 64 17.48 16.28 4.77
N GLY A 65 16.76 15.59 5.67
CA GLY A 65 16.72 14.13 5.72
C GLY A 65 18.01 13.50 6.23
N ALA A 66 17.90 12.47 7.07
CA ALA A 66 19.07 11.69 7.41
C ALA A 66 19.69 11.10 6.13
N PRO A 67 21.03 11.00 6.01
CA PRO A 67 21.64 10.27 4.92
C PRO A 67 21.13 8.84 5.11
N LYS A 68 20.28 8.38 4.18
CA LYS A 68 19.81 7.00 4.14
C LYS A 68 21.04 6.13 4.34
N SER A 69 21.20 5.50 5.51
CA SER A 69 22.29 4.55 5.70
C SER A 69 21.99 3.42 4.72
N LYS A 70 22.69 3.43 3.58
CA LYS A 70 22.52 2.52 2.45
C LYS A 70 22.80 1.05 2.78
N GLU A 71 22.97 0.68 4.04
CA GLU A 71 23.65 -0.58 4.39
C GLU A 71 22.75 -1.70 4.90
N THR A 72 21.49 -1.49 5.31
CA THR A 72 20.62 -2.64 5.63
C THR A 72 19.14 -2.32 5.51
N MET A 73 18.43 -2.92 4.54
CA MET A 73 16.98 -2.91 4.53
C MET A 73 16.44 -3.58 5.79
N LEU A 74 15.41 -2.99 6.39
CA LEU A 74 14.72 -3.58 7.53
C LEU A 74 14.21 -4.98 7.19
N ALA A 75 14.44 -5.94 8.09
CA ALA A 75 13.87 -7.29 8.00
C ALA A 75 12.93 -7.59 9.17
N TYR A 76 11.74 -8.13 8.90
CA TYR A 76 10.81 -8.60 9.94
C TYR A 76 10.09 -9.90 9.56
N VAL A 77 9.52 -10.55 10.58
CA VAL A 77 8.91 -11.88 10.47
C VAL A 77 7.43 -11.74 10.16
N VAL A 78 6.95 -12.56 9.22
CA VAL A 78 5.53 -12.80 8.94
C VAL A 78 5.26 -14.30 9.14
N GLY A 79 4.01 -14.67 9.41
CA GLY A 79 3.60 -16.08 9.42
C GLY A 79 3.01 -16.63 10.71
N ARG A 80 2.93 -15.81 11.76
CA ARG A 80 2.02 -16.02 12.91
C ARG A 80 0.93 -14.94 12.93
N PRO A 81 0.11 -14.80 11.85
CA PRO A 81 -0.92 -13.76 11.81
C PRO A 81 -1.97 -14.02 12.89
N TYR A 82 -2.54 -12.94 13.39
CA TYR A 82 -3.60 -12.97 14.39
C TYR A 82 -4.67 -11.95 14.04
N LEU A 83 -5.91 -12.24 14.42
CA LEU A 83 -7.04 -11.37 14.09
C LEU A 83 -7.02 -10.06 14.92
N PRO A 84 -7.44 -8.92 14.33
CA PRO A 84 -7.74 -7.70 15.08
C PRO A 84 -8.96 -7.91 16.00
N CYS A 85 -9.08 -7.06 17.02
CA CYS A 85 -10.19 -7.12 17.94
C CYS A 85 -11.49 -6.56 17.32
N THR A 86 -12.46 -7.46 17.15
CA THR A 86 -13.81 -7.13 16.65
C THR A 86 -14.85 -6.92 17.76
N THR A 87 -14.43 -7.02 19.02
CA THR A 87 -15.30 -6.80 20.19
C THR A 87 -15.48 -5.30 20.44
N LYS A 88 -16.69 -4.89 20.84
CA LYS A 88 -16.98 -3.50 21.24
C LYS A 88 -16.24 -3.16 22.53
N LEU A 89 -15.91 -1.89 22.72
CA LEU A 89 -15.08 -1.48 23.85
C LEU A 89 -15.75 -1.78 25.20
N GLN A 90 -17.05 -1.51 25.29
CA GLN A 90 -17.88 -1.75 26.48
C GLN A 90 -17.99 -3.23 26.90
N ASP A 91 -17.74 -4.16 25.98
CA ASP A 91 -17.88 -5.60 26.22
C ASP A 91 -16.53 -6.24 26.62
N LEU A 92 -15.44 -5.45 26.60
CA LEU A 92 -14.11 -5.88 27.02
C LEU A 92 -13.92 -5.71 28.53
N LYS A 93 -13.26 -6.67 29.17
CA LYS A 93 -12.91 -6.60 30.58
C LYS A 93 -11.63 -5.79 30.76
N HIS A 94 -11.61 -4.90 31.75
CA HIS A 94 -10.38 -4.21 32.12
C HIS A 94 -9.35 -5.21 32.67
N MET A 95 -8.07 -4.96 32.37
CA MET A 95 -6.92 -5.67 32.93
C MET A 95 -5.79 -4.69 33.27
N GLU A 96 -4.85 -5.14 34.08
CA GLU A 96 -3.63 -4.41 34.44
C GLU A 96 -2.39 -4.91 33.69
N ILE A 97 -1.32 -4.09 33.66
CA ILE A 97 -0.02 -4.46 33.09
C ILE A 97 0.58 -5.69 33.79
N SER A 98 0.34 -5.81 35.10
CA SER A 98 0.80 -6.93 35.93
C SER A 98 0.23 -8.29 35.52
N GLU A 99 -0.89 -8.29 34.80
CA GLU A 99 -1.58 -9.50 34.34
C GLU A 99 -1.10 -9.99 32.97
N LEU A 100 -0.23 -9.23 32.29
CA LEU A 100 0.31 -9.60 30.99
C LEU A 100 1.13 -10.89 31.07
N LYS A 101 1.00 -11.73 30.04
CA LYS A 101 1.78 -12.95 29.85
C LYS A 101 2.52 -12.90 28.52
N MET A 102 3.77 -13.34 28.53
CA MET A 102 4.63 -13.37 27.35
C MET A 102 4.00 -14.20 26.23
N GLU A 103 4.16 -13.71 25.00
CA GLU A 103 3.63 -14.28 23.77
C GLU A 103 2.14 -14.63 23.82
N SER A 104 1.35 -13.74 24.43
CA SER A 104 -0.09 -13.93 24.63
C SER A 104 -0.90 -12.74 24.11
N HIS A 105 -1.94 -13.05 23.35
CA HIS A 105 -3.02 -12.12 23.03
C HIS A 105 -4.09 -12.21 24.12
N HIS A 106 -4.31 -11.15 24.87
CA HIS A 106 -5.25 -11.14 26.00
C HIS A 106 -6.67 -10.88 25.48
N ARG A 107 -7.23 -11.87 24.77
CA ARG A 107 -8.56 -11.80 24.12
C ARG A 107 -9.66 -11.52 25.13
N GLY A 108 -10.61 -10.66 24.75
CA GLY A 108 -11.69 -10.21 25.63
C GLY A 108 -11.30 -9.18 26.70
N PHE A 109 -10.06 -8.68 26.70
CA PHE A 109 -9.60 -7.67 27.64
C PHE A 109 -9.25 -6.34 26.96
N VAL A 110 -9.19 -5.28 27.77
CA VAL A 110 -8.72 -3.95 27.39
C VAL A 110 -7.78 -3.41 28.45
N LEU A 111 -6.69 -2.79 28.01
CA LEU A 111 -5.68 -2.19 28.87
C LEU A 111 -5.71 -0.67 28.73
N ALA A 112 -5.94 0.03 29.84
CA ALA A 112 -5.96 1.49 29.89
C ALA A 112 -4.59 2.05 30.27
N LEU A 113 -4.07 2.95 29.45
CA LEU A 113 -2.68 3.36 29.46
C LEU A 113 -2.54 4.88 29.32
N ARG A 114 -1.53 5.41 30.00
CA ARG A 114 -1.06 6.80 29.85
C ARG A 114 0.38 6.80 29.34
N ARG A 115 0.68 7.63 28.35
CA ARG A 115 2.06 7.85 27.89
C ARG A 115 2.85 8.66 28.93
N VAL A 116 4.02 8.16 29.31
CA VAL A 116 4.91 8.76 30.35
C VAL A 116 6.34 9.00 29.86
N SER A 117 6.55 8.98 28.53
CA SER A 117 7.83 9.34 27.90
C SER A 117 7.62 10.04 26.56
N PRO A 118 8.69 10.63 25.98
CA PRO A 118 8.74 10.94 24.55
C PRO A 118 8.52 9.70 23.69
N VAL A 119 8.19 9.92 22.42
CA VAL A 119 8.06 8.84 21.42
C VAL A 119 9.40 8.66 20.71
N ALA A 120 9.85 7.43 20.63
CA ALA A 120 10.97 7.03 19.77
C ALA A 120 10.41 6.56 18.42
N GLU A 121 10.75 7.27 17.35
CA GLU A 121 10.25 6.98 16.01
C GLU A 121 11.27 6.20 15.18
N LEU A 122 10.94 4.98 14.79
CA LEU A 122 11.74 4.14 13.88
C LEU A 122 11.08 4.11 12.49
N GLU A 123 11.79 3.60 11.47
CA GLU A 123 11.28 3.54 10.10
C GLU A 123 9.95 2.75 10.00
N ALA A 124 9.89 1.59 10.65
CA ALA A 124 8.73 0.71 10.63
C ALA A 124 7.99 0.57 11.97
N SER A 125 8.38 1.29 13.01
CA SER A 125 7.60 1.32 14.26
C SER A 125 7.78 2.63 14.99
N SER A 126 6.94 2.88 15.98
CA SER A 126 7.24 3.85 17.03
C SER A 126 6.92 3.23 18.35
N TRP A 127 7.59 3.70 19.40
CA TRP A 127 7.33 3.22 20.73
C TRP A 127 7.47 4.32 21.77
N ALA A 128 6.76 4.13 22.88
CA ALA A 128 6.83 4.98 24.05
C ALA A 128 6.66 4.14 25.31
N VAL A 129 7.06 4.70 26.45
CA VAL A 129 6.75 4.12 27.75
C VAL A 129 5.36 4.55 28.16
N VAL A 130 4.57 3.56 28.56
CA VAL A 130 3.21 3.74 29.05
C VAL A 130 3.11 3.24 30.49
N GLN A 131 2.25 3.89 31.25
CA GLN A 131 1.89 3.52 32.61
C GLN A 131 0.44 3.06 32.65
N GLY A 132 0.12 2.04 33.43
CA GLY A 132 -1.27 1.61 33.65
C GLY A 132 -2.10 2.69 34.33
N GLU A 133 -3.37 2.87 33.94
CA GLU A 133 -4.23 3.91 34.53
C GLU A 133 -4.40 3.76 36.05
N PHE A 134 -4.42 2.53 36.56
CA PHE A 134 -4.65 2.20 37.97
C PHE A 134 -3.41 1.69 38.71
N SER A 135 -2.21 1.73 38.09
CA SER A 135 -0.99 1.17 38.68
C SER A 135 0.26 1.98 38.33
N ASP A 136 1.30 1.91 39.15
CA ASP A 136 2.63 2.48 38.84
C ASP A 136 3.49 1.60 37.93
N ASN A 137 2.95 0.46 37.48
CA ASN A 137 3.61 -0.40 36.53
C ASN A 137 3.74 0.32 35.18
N VAL A 138 4.93 0.24 34.60
CA VAL A 138 5.20 0.75 33.27
C VAL A 138 5.62 -0.37 32.33
N GLU A 139 5.37 -0.16 31.04
CA GLU A 139 5.82 -1.07 30.00
C GLU A 139 6.04 -0.28 28.70
N ARG A 140 6.76 -0.89 27.75
CA ARG A 140 6.86 -0.37 26.38
C ARG A 140 5.58 -0.67 25.61
N LEU A 141 5.05 0.34 24.91
CA LEU A 141 4.04 0.18 23.86
C LEU A 141 4.69 0.47 22.50
N GLU A 142 4.60 -0.48 21.57
CA GLU A 142 5.11 -0.40 20.20
C GLU A 142 3.96 -0.44 19.19
N LEU A 143 3.85 0.56 18.31
CA LEU A 143 3.00 0.51 17.12
C LEU A 143 3.83 0.09 15.93
N PHE A 144 3.50 -1.04 15.31
CA PHE A 144 4.26 -1.60 14.19
C PHE A 144 3.62 -1.26 12.83
N LEU A 145 4.43 -0.77 11.90
CA LEU A 145 4.15 -0.23 10.57
C LEU A 145 3.13 0.91 10.51
N HIS A 146 1.91 0.68 10.97
CA HIS A 146 0.77 1.59 10.90
C HIS A 146 0.72 2.56 12.09
N LYS A 147 1.87 3.17 12.37
CA LYS A 147 2.11 4.04 13.53
C LYS A 147 1.60 5.47 13.37
N SER A 148 1.22 5.87 12.16
CA SER A 148 0.83 7.24 11.84
C SER A 148 -0.64 7.35 11.47
N LYS A 149 -1.28 8.45 11.85
CA LYS A 149 -2.62 8.82 11.41
C LYS A 149 -2.63 10.29 11.00
N ASN A 150 -3.13 10.59 9.81
CA ASN A 150 -3.18 11.95 9.27
C ASN A 150 -1.80 12.66 9.24
N GLY A 151 -0.73 11.92 8.92
CA GLY A 151 0.63 12.46 8.81
C GLY A 151 1.33 12.75 10.14
N ARG A 152 0.81 12.25 11.27
CA ARG A 152 1.47 12.32 12.58
C ARG A 152 1.52 10.96 13.23
N ASP A 153 2.56 10.72 14.02
CA ASP A 153 2.64 9.53 14.86
C ASP A 153 1.50 9.51 15.88
N VAL A 154 0.84 8.36 16.01
CA VAL A 154 -0.33 8.19 16.87
C VAL A 154 0.05 8.29 18.34
N LEU A 155 1.23 7.77 18.73
CA LEU A 155 1.70 7.86 20.11
C LEU A 155 2.02 9.30 20.48
N ASP A 156 2.60 10.08 19.56
CA ASP A 156 3.01 11.46 19.83
C ASP A 156 1.81 12.37 20.10
N ILE A 157 0.74 12.20 19.30
CA ILE A 157 -0.50 12.95 19.48
C ILE A 157 -1.41 12.38 20.59
N SER A 158 -0.99 11.34 21.32
CA SER A 158 -1.77 10.71 22.39
C SER A 158 -1.16 10.91 23.78
N SER A 159 -2.02 11.26 24.74
CA SER A 159 -1.70 11.27 26.17
C SER A 159 -2.24 10.03 26.87
N GLU A 160 -3.49 9.66 26.56
CA GLU A 160 -4.17 8.49 27.11
C GLU A 160 -4.75 7.65 25.99
N LEU A 161 -4.69 6.33 26.16
CA LEU A 161 -5.02 5.35 25.14
C LEU A 161 -5.49 4.05 25.77
N LEU A 162 -6.33 3.32 25.03
CA LEU A 162 -6.78 1.98 25.36
C LEU A 162 -6.24 1.02 24.29
N VAL A 163 -5.68 -0.10 24.73
CA VAL A 163 -5.27 -1.20 23.84
C VAL A 163 -6.25 -2.34 24.03
N LYS A 164 -7.01 -2.64 22.99
CA LYS A 164 -7.95 -3.77 22.93
C LYS A 164 -7.14 -5.05 22.69
N GLU A 165 -7.45 -6.10 23.44
CA GLU A 165 -6.84 -7.42 23.35
C GLU A 165 -5.30 -7.40 23.25
N PRO A 166 -4.60 -6.76 24.22
CA PRO A 166 -3.19 -6.43 24.11
C PRO A 166 -2.33 -7.67 23.84
N TYR A 167 -1.38 -7.50 22.92
CA TYR A 167 -0.39 -8.53 22.59
C TYR A 167 0.94 -8.21 23.27
N TYR A 168 1.36 -9.05 24.22
CA TYR A 168 2.62 -8.88 24.93
C TYR A 168 3.67 -9.85 24.39
N THR A 169 4.74 -9.32 23.80
CA THR A 169 5.72 -10.07 22.99
C THR A 169 7.13 -9.46 23.10
N LEU A 170 8.06 -9.91 22.27
CA LEU A 170 9.39 -9.31 22.11
C LEU A 170 9.48 -8.46 20.82
N ASN A 171 10.09 -7.28 20.94
CA ASN A 171 10.46 -6.42 19.81
C ASN A 171 11.59 -7.04 18.96
N ASN A 172 11.96 -6.37 17.87
CA ASN A 172 13.03 -6.85 16.97
C ASN A 172 14.41 -6.92 17.64
N GLN A 173 14.60 -6.26 18.79
CA GLN A 173 15.82 -6.27 19.61
C GLN A 173 15.77 -7.31 20.73
N GLY A 174 14.68 -8.08 20.85
CA GLY A 174 14.52 -9.09 21.90
C GLY A 174 14.09 -8.52 23.26
N GLU A 175 13.58 -7.28 23.28
CA GLU A 175 13.08 -6.62 24.48
C GLU A 175 11.55 -6.77 24.57
N ARG A 176 11.03 -6.84 25.80
CA ARG A 176 9.59 -6.98 26.06
C ARG A 176 8.82 -5.74 25.62
N THR A 177 7.62 -5.94 25.08
CA THR A 177 6.75 -4.85 24.61
C THR A 177 5.31 -5.31 24.50
N ILE A 178 4.38 -4.40 24.74
CA ILE A 178 3.02 -4.50 24.19
C ILE A 178 3.12 -4.06 22.73
N ARG A 179 2.76 -4.92 21.78
CA ARG A 179 2.77 -4.60 20.35
C ARG A 179 1.35 -4.41 19.84
N VAL A 180 1.15 -3.43 18.97
CA VAL A 180 -0.07 -3.23 18.19
C VAL A 180 0.28 -3.27 16.71
N ASP A 181 -0.20 -4.30 16.01
CA ASP A 181 -0.05 -4.44 14.54
C ASP A 181 -1.31 -3.96 13.78
N HIS A 182 -2.47 -3.93 14.46
CA HIS A 182 -3.75 -3.52 13.87
C HIS A 182 -4.19 -2.14 14.40
N PRO A 183 -4.34 -1.12 13.54
CA PRO A 183 -4.75 0.22 13.97
C PRO A 183 -6.09 0.28 14.72
N SER A 184 -7.00 -0.67 14.46
CA SER A 184 -8.31 -0.75 15.12
C SER A 184 -8.24 -1.17 16.59
N ASP A 185 -7.12 -1.73 17.02
CA ASP A 185 -6.96 -2.25 18.38
C ASP A 185 -6.49 -1.17 19.36
N LEU A 186 -6.15 0.02 18.84
CA LEU A 186 -5.76 1.18 19.62
C LEU A 186 -6.85 2.26 19.59
N VAL A 187 -7.28 2.70 20.77
CA VAL A 187 -8.24 3.79 20.93
C VAL A 187 -7.58 4.94 21.68
N VAL A 188 -7.43 6.09 21.03
CA VAL A 188 -6.95 7.31 21.70
C VAL A 188 -8.10 7.96 22.46
N THR A 189 -7.97 8.08 23.78
CA THR A 189 -8.98 8.68 24.66
C THR A 189 -8.67 10.14 24.99
N LEU A 190 -7.39 10.51 25.02
CA LEU A 190 -6.96 11.90 25.24
C LEU A 190 -5.80 12.26 24.32
N LEU A 191 -5.91 13.42 23.66
CA LEU A 191 -4.87 13.95 22.77
C LEU A 191 -3.79 14.73 23.55
N SER A 192 -2.55 14.62 23.09
CA SER A 192 -1.45 15.49 23.51
C SER A 192 -1.67 16.92 23.03
N GLU A 193 -1.53 17.88 23.94
CA GLU A 193 -1.54 19.30 23.59
C GLU A 193 -0.22 19.72 22.93
N ASN A 194 0.88 19.16 23.40
CA ASN A 194 2.23 19.40 22.91
C ASN A 194 3.12 18.15 23.13
N PRO A 195 4.31 18.06 22.50
CA PRO A 195 5.19 16.90 22.63
C PRO A 195 5.60 16.57 24.07
N GLU A 196 5.55 17.54 24.99
CA GLU A 196 5.92 17.41 26.39
C GLU A 196 4.75 17.11 27.33
N SER A 197 3.54 16.89 26.79
CA SER A 197 2.34 16.56 27.57
C SER A 197 2.53 15.33 28.47
N TRP A 198 3.43 14.40 28.10
CA TRP A 198 3.76 13.22 28.92
C TRP A 198 4.36 13.54 30.29
N ARG A 199 4.91 14.75 30.49
CA ARG A 199 5.47 15.17 31.80
C ARG A 199 4.39 15.52 32.82
N GLN A 200 3.15 15.73 32.38
CA GLN A 200 2.05 16.17 33.23
C GLN A 200 1.45 14.96 33.95
N ARG A 201 1.43 14.97 35.28
CA ARG A 201 1.06 13.78 36.06
C ARG A 201 -0.43 13.48 36.11
N HIS A 202 -1.34 14.40 35.79
CA HIS A 202 -2.79 14.14 35.81
C HIS A 202 -3.56 15.17 34.97
N HIS A 203 -4.45 14.70 34.10
CA HIS A 203 -5.54 15.51 33.55
C HIS A 203 -6.81 15.24 34.37
N ILE A 204 -7.52 16.29 34.78
CA ILE A 204 -8.77 16.19 35.56
C ILE A 204 -9.89 15.70 34.62
N ALA A 205 -10.91 15.02 35.12
CA ALA A 205 -12.06 14.56 34.31
C ALA A 205 -12.70 15.67 33.45
N GLU A 206 -12.62 16.94 33.87
CA GLU A 206 -13.04 18.12 33.09
C GLU A 206 -12.29 18.30 31.76
N ASP A 207 -11.05 17.81 31.62
CA ASP A 207 -10.30 17.84 30.35
C ASP A 207 -10.84 16.84 29.32
N ARG A 208 -11.48 15.76 29.79
CA ARG A 208 -11.98 14.65 28.94
C ARG A 208 -13.31 15.01 28.26
N THR A 209 -14.09 15.95 28.81
CA THR A 209 -15.40 16.34 28.25
C THR A 209 -15.55 17.85 28.08
N LYS A 210 -15.68 18.31 26.83
CA LYS A 210 -15.75 19.73 26.45
C LYS A 210 -17.08 20.00 25.76
N ALA A 211 -17.83 21.00 26.23
CA ALA A 211 -19.11 21.39 25.62
C ALA A 211 -19.01 21.54 24.09
N PRO A 212 -20.03 21.15 23.31
CA PRO A 212 -19.99 21.17 21.84
C PRO A 212 -19.55 22.52 21.24
N GLU A 213 -19.94 23.64 21.84
CA GLU A 213 -19.52 25.00 21.45
C GLU A 213 -18.01 25.18 21.60
N LYS A 214 -17.45 24.73 22.73
CA LYS A 214 -16.02 24.80 22.99
C LYS A 214 -15.24 23.91 22.02
N CYS A 215 -15.74 22.71 21.75
CA CYS A 215 -15.20 21.84 20.71
C CYS A 215 -15.19 22.51 19.34
N LYS A 216 -16.25 23.24 18.96
CA LYS A 216 -16.29 24.01 17.71
C LYS A 216 -15.20 25.09 17.67
N GLU A 217 -15.04 25.87 18.74
CA GLU A 217 -14.00 26.91 18.84
C GLU A 217 -12.59 26.32 18.72
N MET A 218 -12.31 25.25 19.45
CA MET A 218 -11.01 24.59 19.44
C MET A 218 -10.71 23.97 18.08
N GLY A 219 -11.71 23.33 17.46
CA GLY A 219 -11.61 22.80 16.10
C GLY A 219 -11.31 23.90 15.08
N ASN A 220 -11.98 25.05 15.17
CA ASN A 220 -11.73 26.21 14.29
C ASN A 220 -10.31 26.78 14.49
N ALA A 221 -9.85 26.87 15.74
CA ALA A 221 -8.51 27.33 16.06
C ALA A 221 -7.43 26.37 15.51
N ALA A 222 -7.64 25.05 15.64
CA ALA A 222 -6.77 24.03 15.08
C ALA A 222 -6.76 24.08 13.54
N LEU A 223 -7.92 24.23 12.92
CA LEU A 223 -8.05 24.38 11.46
C LEU A 223 -7.29 25.60 10.93
N LYS A 224 -7.38 26.75 11.63
CA LYS A 224 -6.62 27.97 11.28
C LYS A 224 -5.11 27.74 11.33
N LYS A 225 -4.64 26.88 12.25
CA LYS A 225 -3.24 26.45 12.37
C LYS A 225 -2.86 25.33 11.38
N LYS A 226 -3.78 24.90 10.51
CA LYS A 226 -3.63 23.75 9.60
C LYS A 226 -3.37 22.43 10.33
N ASP A 227 -3.76 22.34 11.59
CA ASP A 227 -3.71 21.10 12.37
C ASP A 227 -5.02 20.31 12.15
N PHE A 228 -5.13 19.71 10.98
CA PHE A 228 -6.36 19.04 10.53
C PHE A 228 -6.70 17.83 11.41
N ALA A 229 -5.70 17.09 11.90
CA ALA A 229 -5.90 15.95 12.79
C ALA A 229 -6.56 16.37 14.11
N ARG A 230 -6.05 17.42 14.77
CA ARG A 230 -6.67 17.95 15.99
C ARG A 230 -8.02 18.60 15.72
N ALA A 231 -8.16 19.34 14.60
CA ALA A 231 -9.43 19.93 14.22
C ALA A 231 -10.53 18.86 14.07
N HIS A 232 -10.22 17.76 13.37
CA HIS A 232 -11.12 16.62 13.23
C HIS A 232 -11.52 16.03 14.58
N ALA A 233 -10.54 15.82 15.48
CA ALA A 233 -10.79 15.25 16.79
C ALA A 233 -11.72 16.13 17.64
N TYR A 234 -11.49 17.45 17.67
CA TYR A 234 -12.37 18.37 18.40
C TYR A 234 -13.78 18.40 17.84
N TYR A 235 -13.96 18.45 16.52
CA TYR A 235 -15.32 18.38 15.94
C TYR A 235 -16.01 17.04 16.24
N THR A 236 -15.27 15.94 16.22
CA THR A 236 -15.79 14.61 16.57
C THR A 236 -16.21 14.55 18.05
N GLN A 237 -15.39 15.07 18.95
CA GLN A 237 -15.74 15.18 20.37
C GLN A 237 -17.02 16.02 20.56
N GLY A 238 -17.13 17.15 19.85
CA GLY A 238 -18.32 18.00 19.90
C GLY A 238 -19.59 17.27 19.43
N LEU A 239 -19.50 16.48 18.35
CA LEU A 239 -20.62 15.68 17.83
C LEU A 239 -21.02 14.53 18.77
N HIS A 240 -20.06 13.89 19.45
CA HIS A 240 -20.39 12.87 20.45
C HIS A 240 -21.14 13.45 21.66
N GLN A 241 -20.92 14.73 21.98
CA GLN A 241 -21.51 15.40 23.14
C GLN A 241 -22.75 16.23 22.77
N SER A 242 -23.20 16.19 21.51
CA SER A 242 -24.24 17.08 21.01
C SER A 242 -25.67 16.55 21.14
N ALA A 243 -25.91 15.49 21.93
CA ALA A 243 -27.23 14.87 22.04
C ALA A 243 -28.36 15.84 22.48
N VAL A 244 -28.00 16.92 23.20
CA VAL A 244 -28.90 17.99 23.65
C VAL A 244 -28.57 19.36 23.05
N ALA A 245 -27.65 19.44 22.10
CA ALA A 245 -27.23 20.69 21.50
C ALA A 245 -28.26 21.20 20.46
N PRO A 246 -28.33 22.53 20.19
CA PRO A 246 -29.17 23.05 19.12
C PRO A 246 -28.81 22.45 17.76
N ASP A 247 -29.81 22.11 16.95
CA ASP A 247 -29.64 21.53 15.61
C ASP A 247 -28.69 22.35 14.72
N ALA A 248 -28.77 23.68 14.79
CA ALA A 248 -27.87 24.58 14.07
C ALA A 248 -26.39 24.35 14.43
N LEU A 249 -26.08 24.08 15.71
CA LEU A 249 -24.72 23.81 16.16
C LEU A 249 -24.22 22.44 15.67
N ILE A 250 -25.10 21.43 15.69
CA ILE A 250 -24.80 20.09 15.17
C ILE A 250 -24.47 20.17 13.67
N LYS A 251 -25.31 20.86 12.90
CA LYS A 251 -25.08 21.10 11.46
C LYS A 251 -23.79 21.87 11.20
N ASP A 252 -23.45 22.86 12.02
CA ASP A 252 -22.17 23.57 11.95
C ASP A 252 -20.96 22.65 12.19
N LEU A 253 -21.03 21.77 13.17
CA LEU A 253 -19.97 20.80 13.48
C LEU A 253 -19.77 19.83 12.31
N TYR A 254 -20.85 19.24 11.78
CA TYR A 254 -20.80 18.41 10.57
C TYR A 254 -20.24 19.20 9.37
N ARG A 255 -20.65 20.46 9.19
CA ARG A 255 -20.14 21.31 8.12
C ARG A 255 -18.65 21.56 8.26
N ASN A 256 -18.14 21.81 9.46
CA ASN A 256 -16.71 22.05 9.63
C ASN A 256 -15.90 20.75 9.51
N ARG A 257 -16.42 19.64 10.07
CA ARG A 257 -15.77 18.34 9.98
C ARG A 257 -15.74 17.80 8.54
N SER A 258 -16.78 17.99 7.72
CA SER A 258 -16.74 17.62 6.29
C SER A 258 -15.62 18.31 5.53
N HIS A 259 -15.35 19.59 5.81
CA HIS A 259 -14.23 20.31 5.20
C HIS A 259 -12.88 19.72 5.61
N VAL A 260 -12.71 19.44 6.90
CA VAL A 260 -11.49 18.80 7.42
C VAL A 260 -11.32 17.40 6.84
N ASN A 261 -12.40 16.64 6.71
CA ASN A 261 -12.38 15.30 6.12
C ASN A 261 -11.97 15.34 4.64
N LEU A 262 -12.38 16.34 3.86
CA LEU A 262 -11.83 16.54 2.51
C LEU A 262 -10.31 16.78 2.50
N LEU A 263 -9.81 17.60 3.44
CA LEU A 263 -8.37 17.90 3.55
C LEU A 263 -7.56 16.68 4.01
N LEU A 264 -8.17 15.81 4.82
CA LEU A 264 -7.59 14.54 5.29
C LEU A 264 -7.82 13.37 4.33
N GLN A 265 -8.46 13.59 3.16
CA GLN A 265 -8.80 12.55 2.19
C GLN A 265 -9.70 11.42 2.75
N ARG A 266 -10.57 11.78 3.70
CA ARG A 266 -11.59 10.92 4.32
C ARG A 266 -12.93 11.15 3.62
N PHE A 267 -13.01 10.72 2.38
CA PHE A 267 -14.08 11.14 1.48
C PHE A 267 -15.43 10.53 1.84
N ASP A 268 -15.48 9.29 2.33
CA ASP A 268 -16.74 8.69 2.79
C ASP A 268 -17.38 9.49 3.92
N GLU A 269 -16.59 9.82 4.96
CA GLU A 269 -17.07 10.64 6.07
C GLU A 269 -17.30 12.09 5.65
N ALA A 270 -16.48 12.66 4.75
CA ALA A 270 -16.69 14.00 4.21
C ALA A 270 -18.04 14.13 3.51
N ARG A 271 -18.44 13.12 2.72
CA ARG A 271 -19.75 13.08 2.06
C ARG A 271 -20.86 13.01 3.09
N THR A 272 -20.78 12.07 4.03
CA THR A 272 -21.80 11.87 5.08
C THR A 272 -21.98 13.12 5.95
N ASP A 273 -20.88 13.74 6.38
CA ASP A 273 -20.89 14.97 7.16
C ASP A 273 -21.45 16.14 6.34
N ALA A 274 -21.08 16.24 5.06
CA ALA A 274 -21.58 17.31 4.21
C ALA A 274 -23.11 17.21 4.07
N THR A 275 -23.64 16.03 3.77
CA THR A 275 -25.10 15.82 3.66
C THR A 275 -25.81 15.98 5.00
N SER A 276 -25.19 15.58 6.11
CA SER A 276 -25.74 15.78 7.47
C SER A 276 -25.77 17.26 7.89
N SER A 277 -25.04 18.13 7.19
CA SER A 277 -25.00 19.57 7.45
C SER A 277 -26.01 20.39 6.64
N LEU A 278 -26.84 19.73 5.82
CA LEU A 278 -27.92 20.39 5.08
C LEU A 278 -28.94 21.01 6.04
N THR A 279 -29.51 22.12 5.60
CA THR A 279 -30.47 22.94 6.34
C THR A 279 -31.89 22.78 5.80
N ASP A 280 -32.09 21.86 4.85
CA ASP A 280 -33.36 21.56 4.20
C ASP A 280 -34.04 22.82 3.60
N GLY A 281 -33.22 23.70 3.03
CA GLY A 281 -33.66 24.94 2.39
C GLY A 281 -33.76 26.16 3.30
N ALA A 282 -33.50 26.02 4.62
CA ALA A 282 -33.49 27.15 5.54
C ALA A 282 -32.36 28.15 5.22
N ASP A 283 -31.21 27.67 4.75
CA ASP A 283 -30.12 28.49 4.24
C ASP A 283 -29.53 27.88 2.95
N LYS A 284 -29.93 28.48 1.82
CA LYS A 284 -29.51 28.04 0.49
C LYS A 284 -27.99 28.10 0.28
N ALA A 285 -27.29 29.05 0.91
CA ALA A 285 -25.85 29.21 0.74
C ALA A 285 -25.09 28.11 1.52
N LEU A 286 -25.57 27.77 2.71
CA LEU A 286 -25.03 26.64 3.47
C LEU A 286 -25.29 25.30 2.78
N ASP A 287 -26.48 25.12 2.20
CA ASP A 287 -26.83 23.92 1.44
C ASP A 287 -25.99 23.79 0.17
N ALA A 288 -25.79 24.89 -0.56
CA ALA A 288 -24.88 24.91 -1.71
C ALA A 288 -23.46 24.47 -1.29
N LYS A 289 -22.95 24.97 -0.17
CA LYS A 289 -21.63 24.58 0.35
C LYS A 289 -21.56 23.10 0.74
N ALA A 290 -22.62 22.56 1.35
CA ALA A 290 -22.73 21.14 1.67
C ALA A 290 -22.68 20.28 0.40
N TYR A 291 -23.51 20.58 -0.61
CA TYR A 291 -23.52 19.86 -1.88
C TYR A 291 -22.18 19.94 -2.61
N TYR A 292 -21.52 21.11 -2.63
CA TYR A 292 -20.20 21.25 -3.24
C TYR A 292 -19.17 20.30 -2.62
N ARG A 293 -19.17 20.19 -1.29
CA ARG A 293 -18.25 19.31 -0.55
C ARG A 293 -18.56 17.84 -0.75
N ALA A 294 -19.84 17.47 -0.74
CA ALA A 294 -20.28 16.12 -1.07
C ALA A 294 -19.84 15.73 -2.49
N GLY A 295 -19.99 16.64 -3.47
CA GLY A 295 -19.54 16.44 -4.85
C GLY A 295 -18.03 16.26 -4.98
N LEU A 296 -17.22 17.03 -4.24
CA LEU A 296 -15.77 16.83 -4.20
C LEU A 296 -15.36 15.49 -3.58
N ALA A 297 -16.06 15.06 -2.53
CA ALA A 297 -15.81 13.79 -1.87
C ALA A 297 -16.10 12.60 -2.81
N THR A 298 -17.28 12.57 -3.43
CA THR A 298 -17.65 11.49 -4.36
C THR A 298 -16.81 11.50 -5.63
N TYR A 299 -16.42 12.67 -6.14
CA TYR A 299 -15.46 12.77 -7.25
C TYR A 299 -14.14 12.09 -6.90
N SER A 300 -13.61 12.35 -5.70
CA SER A 300 -12.35 11.77 -5.23
C SER A 300 -12.43 10.26 -4.97
N LEU A 301 -13.63 9.74 -4.66
CA LEU A 301 -13.90 8.30 -4.58
C LEU A 301 -14.02 7.61 -5.96
N GLY A 302 -14.02 8.39 -7.05
CA GLY A 302 -14.27 7.89 -8.41
C GLY A 302 -15.76 7.61 -8.70
N ASP A 303 -16.66 8.07 -7.84
CA ASP A 303 -18.11 7.95 -8.00
C ASP A 303 -18.64 9.20 -8.71
N PHE A 304 -18.44 9.21 -10.03
CA PHE A 304 -18.71 10.39 -10.87
C PHE A 304 -20.21 10.64 -11.08
N ASP A 305 -21.06 9.61 -10.97
CA ASP A 305 -22.52 9.77 -11.05
C ASP A 305 -23.07 10.51 -9.83
N ASN A 306 -22.69 10.11 -8.61
CA ASN A 306 -23.08 10.85 -7.42
C ASN A 306 -22.42 12.23 -7.36
N ALA A 307 -21.16 12.35 -7.82
CA ALA A 307 -20.53 13.67 -7.96
C ALA A 307 -21.36 14.60 -8.86
N LYS A 308 -21.81 14.09 -10.02
CA LYS A 308 -22.66 14.85 -10.93
C LYS A 308 -23.92 15.34 -10.23
N TYR A 309 -24.64 14.45 -9.54
CA TYR A 309 -25.84 14.81 -8.80
C TYR A 309 -25.58 15.95 -7.81
N PHE A 310 -24.54 15.85 -6.99
CA PHE A 310 -24.24 16.86 -5.98
C PHE A 310 -23.83 18.21 -6.59
N PHE A 311 -23.03 18.23 -7.65
CA PHE A 311 -22.69 19.48 -8.33
C PHE A 311 -23.88 20.10 -9.04
N GLU A 312 -24.84 19.32 -9.56
CA GLU A 312 -26.10 19.84 -10.09
C GLU A 312 -26.98 20.46 -9.00
N GLN A 313 -27.05 19.87 -7.80
CA GLN A 313 -27.77 20.49 -6.68
C GLN A 313 -27.09 21.79 -6.23
N HIS A 314 -25.76 21.80 -6.17
CA HIS A 314 -25.01 23.01 -5.88
C HIS A 314 -25.27 24.12 -6.92
N GLU A 315 -25.17 23.82 -8.22
CA GLU A 315 -25.40 24.81 -9.29
C GLU A 315 -26.82 25.39 -9.26
N LYS A 316 -27.83 24.60 -8.87
CA LYS A 316 -29.21 25.09 -8.69
C LYS A 316 -29.33 26.14 -7.58
N LEU A 317 -28.56 25.98 -6.50
CA LEU A 317 -28.61 26.88 -5.34
C LEU A 317 -27.67 28.07 -5.47
N GLN A 318 -26.48 27.85 -6.05
CA GLN A 318 -25.44 28.84 -6.22
C GLN A 318 -24.69 28.61 -7.55
N PRO A 319 -25.16 29.21 -8.66
CA PRO A 319 -24.46 29.13 -9.94
C PRO A 319 -23.10 29.84 -9.86
N ASP A 320 -22.01 29.11 -10.05
CA ASP A 320 -20.66 29.69 -10.02
C ASP A 320 -19.66 29.03 -10.98
N GLY A 321 -18.46 29.59 -11.08
CA GLY A 321 -17.42 29.10 -11.98
C GLY A 321 -16.81 27.76 -11.53
N HIS A 322 -16.81 27.48 -10.22
CA HIS A 322 -16.21 26.27 -9.66
C HIS A 322 -17.07 25.04 -9.93
N ALA A 323 -18.39 25.18 -9.77
CA ALA A 323 -19.37 24.16 -10.11
C ALA A 323 -19.30 23.76 -11.59
N LYS A 324 -19.34 24.76 -12.48
CA LYS A 324 -19.19 24.55 -13.94
C LYS A 324 -17.85 23.92 -14.32
N PHE A 325 -16.78 24.22 -13.60
CA PHE A 325 -15.48 23.58 -13.80
C PHE A 325 -15.53 22.09 -13.42
N ASN A 326 -16.06 21.75 -12.25
CA ASN A 326 -16.18 20.35 -11.81
C ASN A 326 -17.14 19.54 -12.69
N MET A 327 -18.25 20.12 -13.14
CA MET A 327 -19.16 19.48 -14.09
C MET A 327 -18.49 19.13 -15.42
N ARG A 328 -17.60 20.00 -15.93
CA ARG A 328 -16.80 19.70 -17.14
C ARG A 328 -15.84 18.54 -16.91
N ARG A 329 -15.19 18.48 -15.75
CA ARG A 329 -14.32 17.35 -15.36
C ARG A 329 -15.12 16.06 -15.30
N ILE A 330 -16.25 16.05 -14.59
CA ILE A 330 -17.13 14.89 -14.47
C ILE A 330 -17.59 14.37 -15.83
N LYS A 331 -18.00 15.27 -16.74
CA LYS A 331 -18.37 14.88 -18.11
C LYS A 331 -17.23 14.13 -18.81
N ALA A 332 -15.99 14.59 -18.67
CA ALA A 332 -14.84 13.90 -19.21
C ALA A 332 -14.62 12.52 -18.54
N ARG A 333 -14.80 12.41 -17.22
CA ARG A 333 -14.61 11.16 -16.45
C ARG A 333 -15.65 10.10 -16.84
N LEU A 334 -16.91 10.49 -17.00
CA LEU A 334 -17.97 9.62 -17.49
C LEU A 334 -17.73 9.17 -18.95
N GLN A 335 -17.19 10.05 -19.81
CA GLN A 335 -16.82 9.68 -21.17
C GLN A 335 -15.68 8.65 -21.18
N GLU A 336 -14.62 8.87 -20.39
CA GLU A 336 -13.52 7.91 -20.25
C GLU A 336 -14.01 6.54 -19.77
N GLN A 337 -14.87 6.49 -18.74
CA GLN A 337 -15.45 5.25 -18.21
C GLN A 337 -16.27 4.46 -19.25
N SER A 338 -16.97 5.17 -20.13
CA SER A 338 -17.90 4.53 -21.08
C SER A 338 -17.21 4.14 -22.39
N THR A 339 -16.26 4.92 -22.88
CA THR A 339 -15.68 4.72 -24.22
C THR A 339 -14.23 4.26 -24.21
N GLY A 340 -13.53 4.38 -23.09
CA GLY A 340 -12.09 4.10 -23.03
C GLY A 340 -11.25 5.03 -23.90
N THR A 341 -11.81 6.17 -24.29
CA THR A 341 -11.12 7.17 -25.12
C THR A 341 -10.44 8.21 -24.23
N TYR A 342 -9.14 8.36 -24.39
CA TYR A 342 -8.33 9.28 -23.59
C TYR A 342 -7.51 10.19 -24.50
N GLU A 343 -7.44 11.48 -24.15
CA GLU A 343 -6.49 12.41 -24.75
C GLU A 343 -5.09 12.20 -24.13
N MET A 344 -4.40 11.12 -24.51
CA MET A 344 -3.12 10.71 -23.91
C MET A 344 -2.08 11.84 -23.86
N ALA A 345 -1.96 12.63 -24.93
CA ALA A 345 -1.04 13.76 -24.99
C ALA A 345 -1.40 14.89 -24.00
N LYS A 346 -2.68 15.05 -23.65
CA LYS A 346 -3.11 16.01 -22.63
C LYS A 346 -2.80 15.49 -21.23
N ILE A 347 -3.01 14.19 -20.98
CA ILE A 347 -2.66 13.55 -19.71
C ILE A 347 -1.16 13.72 -19.46
N VAL A 348 -0.32 13.33 -20.43
CA VAL A 348 1.13 13.51 -20.39
C VAL A 348 1.53 14.95 -20.07
N ARG A 349 0.98 15.94 -20.80
CA ARG A 349 1.29 17.36 -20.56
C ARG A 349 0.83 17.89 -19.21
N SER A 350 -0.18 17.26 -18.60
CA SER A 350 -0.67 17.65 -17.27
C SER A 350 0.18 17.09 -16.12
N LEU A 351 1.05 16.12 -16.41
CA LEU A 351 1.92 15.49 -15.44
C LEU A 351 3.31 16.14 -15.43
N PRO A 352 3.93 16.35 -14.26
CA PRO A 352 5.35 16.69 -14.20
C PRO A 352 6.19 15.52 -14.71
N GLY A 353 6.78 15.65 -15.90
CA GLY A 353 7.76 14.67 -16.42
C GLY A 353 7.22 13.27 -16.68
N ASN A 354 5.93 13.10 -17.03
CA ASN A 354 5.19 11.83 -17.12
C ASN A 354 4.97 11.10 -15.78
N GLN A 355 5.30 11.71 -14.65
CA GLN A 355 5.22 11.13 -13.31
C GLN A 355 4.02 11.69 -12.54
N GLY A 356 3.57 10.96 -11.51
CA GLY A 356 2.54 11.44 -10.59
C GLY A 356 1.13 10.96 -10.89
N ARG A 357 0.13 11.67 -10.34
CA ARG A 357 -1.27 11.23 -10.29
C ARG A 357 -2.12 12.01 -11.29
N SER A 358 -2.67 11.32 -12.28
CA SER A 358 -3.46 11.91 -13.36
C SER A 358 -4.93 12.11 -12.98
N ASP A 359 -5.57 13.21 -13.37
CA ASP A 359 -7.02 13.41 -13.13
C ASP A 359 -7.84 12.72 -14.23
N VAL A 360 -7.98 11.40 -14.16
CA VAL A 360 -8.65 10.53 -15.15
C VAL A 360 -9.52 9.49 -14.45
N ALA A 361 -10.43 8.86 -15.19
CA ALA A 361 -11.24 7.74 -14.71
C ALA A 361 -10.74 6.41 -15.29
N SER A 362 -11.01 5.31 -14.59
CA SER A 362 -10.77 3.97 -15.10
C SER A 362 -11.79 3.58 -16.16
N PHE A 363 -11.33 2.97 -17.25
CA PHE A 363 -12.13 2.27 -18.24
C PHE A 363 -11.89 0.78 -18.10
N TYR A 364 -12.97 0.04 -17.85
CA TYR A 364 -12.97 -1.42 -17.87
C TYR A 364 -13.67 -1.86 -19.14
N GLY A 365 -12.89 -2.41 -20.08
CA GLY A 365 -13.41 -2.84 -21.37
C GLY A 365 -14.28 -4.09 -21.29
N ASN A 366 -14.46 -4.72 -22.44
CA ASN A 366 -15.34 -5.88 -22.60
C ASN A 366 -14.66 -7.17 -22.14
N PHE A 367 -14.54 -7.31 -20.82
CA PHE A 367 -14.06 -8.52 -20.16
C PHE A 367 -14.86 -8.81 -18.90
N GLU A 368 -14.78 -10.05 -18.43
CA GLU A 368 -15.34 -10.49 -17.16
C GLU A 368 -14.28 -11.16 -16.29
N VAL A 369 -14.47 -11.13 -14.97
CA VAL A 369 -13.65 -11.89 -14.03
C VAL A 369 -14.41 -13.16 -13.68
N ARG A 370 -13.81 -14.32 -13.95
CA ARG A 370 -14.39 -15.63 -13.59
C ARG A 370 -13.30 -16.63 -13.18
N ALA A 371 -13.69 -17.83 -12.78
CA ALA A 371 -12.75 -18.88 -12.41
C ALA A 371 -11.80 -19.21 -13.58
N SER A 372 -10.50 -19.30 -13.29
CA SER A 372 -9.46 -19.72 -14.22
C SER A 372 -8.86 -21.05 -13.76
N PRO A 373 -8.90 -22.11 -14.59
CA PRO A 373 -8.38 -23.43 -14.22
C PRO A 373 -6.91 -23.39 -13.78
N GLY A 374 -6.65 -23.73 -12.51
CA GLY A 374 -5.30 -23.77 -11.96
C GLY A 374 -4.71 -22.40 -11.57
N ALA A 375 -5.45 -21.30 -11.72
CA ALA A 375 -5.01 -19.94 -11.40
C ALA A 375 -6.04 -19.14 -10.57
N GLY A 376 -7.03 -19.81 -9.97
CA GLY A 376 -8.05 -19.16 -9.15
C GLY A 376 -9.05 -18.38 -10.00
N ARG A 377 -8.86 -17.07 -10.13
CA ARG A 377 -9.69 -16.19 -10.99
C ARG A 377 -8.83 -15.57 -12.08
N GLY A 378 -9.45 -15.28 -13.21
CA GLY A 378 -8.81 -14.68 -14.37
C GLY A 378 -9.72 -13.69 -15.07
N VAL A 379 -9.13 -12.87 -15.94
CA VAL A 379 -9.84 -11.95 -16.83
C VAL A 379 -10.10 -12.65 -18.17
N PHE A 380 -11.34 -12.66 -18.64
CA PHE A 380 -11.72 -13.31 -19.90
C PHE A 380 -12.43 -12.34 -20.83
N ALA A 381 -12.06 -12.37 -22.12
CA ALA A 381 -12.66 -11.49 -23.12
C ALA A 381 -14.13 -11.86 -23.38
N THR A 382 -15.04 -10.89 -23.35
CA THR A 382 -16.47 -11.11 -23.66
C THR A 382 -16.80 -10.83 -25.12
N ARG A 383 -15.82 -10.35 -25.89
CA ARG A 383 -15.86 -10.20 -27.36
C ARG A 383 -14.48 -10.43 -27.95
N VAL A 384 -14.40 -10.43 -29.28
CA VAL A 384 -13.10 -10.36 -29.98
C VAL A 384 -12.44 -9.02 -29.69
N ILE A 385 -11.15 -9.06 -29.35
CA ILE A 385 -10.28 -7.89 -29.14
C ILE A 385 -9.15 -7.96 -30.18
N GLU A 386 -9.01 -6.91 -30.97
CA GLU A 386 -8.03 -6.88 -32.07
C GLU A 386 -6.63 -6.49 -31.59
N LEU A 387 -5.61 -6.77 -32.40
CA LEU A 387 -4.22 -6.39 -32.10
C LEU A 387 -4.11 -4.89 -31.81
N ASN A 388 -3.38 -4.53 -30.74
CA ASN A 388 -3.17 -3.17 -30.22
C ASN A 388 -4.41 -2.46 -29.66
N GLU A 389 -5.57 -3.10 -29.65
CA GLU A 389 -6.76 -2.53 -29.03
C GLU A 389 -6.59 -2.38 -27.51
N ILE A 390 -7.15 -1.31 -26.95
CA ILE A 390 -7.17 -1.09 -25.49
C ILE A 390 -8.16 -2.06 -24.85
N ILE A 391 -7.64 -2.87 -23.92
CA ILE A 391 -8.43 -3.79 -23.09
C ILE A 391 -8.98 -3.04 -21.89
N MET A 392 -8.13 -2.26 -21.21
CA MET A 392 -8.51 -1.39 -20.10
C MET A 392 -7.52 -0.26 -19.91
N CYS A 393 -8.00 0.82 -19.30
CA CYS A 393 -7.18 1.87 -18.73
C CYS A 393 -7.56 1.97 -17.26
N GLU A 394 -6.70 1.57 -16.33
CA GLU A 394 -7.03 1.56 -14.91
C GLU A 394 -6.20 2.60 -14.16
N LYS A 395 -6.89 3.52 -13.49
CA LYS A 395 -6.25 4.42 -12.53
C LYS A 395 -5.89 3.64 -11.26
N ALA A 396 -4.70 3.90 -10.73
CA ALA A 396 -4.23 3.23 -9.51
C ALA A 396 -5.23 3.40 -8.37
N PHE A 397 -5.49 2.31 -7.65
CA PHE A 397 -6.17 2.39 -6.37
C PHE A 397 -5.28 3.12 -5.37
N CYS A 398 -4.00 2.76 -5.31
CA CYS A 398 -3.00 3.43 -4.51
C CYS A 398 -1.66 3.32 -5.22
N VAL A 399 -0.85 4.37 -5.15
CA VAL A 399 0.53 4.36 -5.62
C VAL A 399 1.37 5.20 -4.67
N VAL A 400 2.56 4.69 -4.35
CA VAL A 400 3.60 5.38 -3.59
C VAL A 400 4.81 5.48 -4.50
N TRP A 401 5.24 6.71 -4.76
CA TRP A 401 6.35 6.99 -5.67
C TRP A 401 7.66 7.08 -4.92
N SER A 402 8.77 6.68 -5.54
CA SER A 402 10.10 6.61 -4.91
C SER A 402 10.64 7.92 -4.31
N TYR A 403 10.16 9.06 -4.80
CA TYR A 403 10.46 10.40 -4.30
C TYR A 403 9.55 10.85 -3.15
N GLU A 404 8.53 10.07 -2.79
CA GLU A 404 7.65 10.34 -1.66
C GLU A 404 8.27 9.81 -0.36
N PRO A 405 8.11 10.54 0.76
CA PRO A 405 8.70 10.14 2.04
C PRO A 405 8.15 8.80 2.56
N GLU A 406 6.96 8.39 2.11
CA GLU A 406 6.34 7.12 2.45
C GLU A 406 6.95 5.92 1.68
N ALA A 407 7.79 6.16 0.66
CA ALA A 407 8.34 5.10 -0.17
C ALA A 407 9.48 4.36 0.52
N PHE A 408 9.17 3.17 1.03
CA PHE A 408 10.17 2.23 1.48
C PHE A 408 9.74 0.77 1.30
N SER A 409 10.73 -0.09 1.08
CA SER A 409 10.61 -1.55 1.01
C SER A 409 11.34 -2.19 2.19
N SER A 410 10.82 -3.31 2.64
CA SER A 410 11.42 -4.14 3.69
C SER A 410 11.63 -5.57 3.20
N LEU A 411 12.47 -6.30 3.92
CA LEU A 411 12.55 -7.75 3.82
C LEU A 411 11.52 -8.38 4.77
N THR A 412 10.64 -9.22 4.24
CA THR A 412 9.75 -10.05 5.05
C THR A 412 10.23 -11.48 5.01
N CYS A 413 10.18 -12.15 6.16
CA CYS A 413 10.54 -13.55 6.30
C CYS A 413 9.28 -14.33 6.69
N ASP A 414 8.70 -15.05 5.73
CA ASP A 414 7.43 -15.74 5.93
C ASP A 414 7.65 -17.15 6.46
N THR A 415 7.31 -17.35 7.72
CA THR A 415 7.50 -18.62 8.43
C THR A 415 6.47 -19.69 8.04
N ARG A 416 5.41 -19.32 7.30
CA ARG A 416 4.47 -20.27 6.68
C ARG A 416 5.07 -20.99 5.47
N ASP A 417 6.15 -20.43 4.92
CA ASP A 417 6.81 -20.87 3.68
C ASP A 417 8.32 -21.06 3.93
N ASP A 418 8.68 -21.88 4.92
CA ASP A 418 10.08 -22.18 5.34
C ASP A 418 10.98 -20.94 5.53
N ALA A 419 10.43 -19.87 6.10
CA ALA A 419 11.16 -18.63 6.34
C ALA A 419 11.69 -18.00 5.03
N GLU A 420 10.97 -18.15 3.92
CA GLU A 420 11.32 -17.51 2.64
C GLU A 420 11.40 -16.00 2.80
N ILE A 421 12.49 -15.43 2.28
CA ILE A 421 12.76 -13.98 2.33
C ILE A 421 12.19 -13.35 1.07
N ARG A 422 11.32 -12.37 1.25
CA ARG A 422 10.65 -11.62 0.18
C ARG A 422 10.92 -10.13 0.36
N VAL A 423 11.03 -9.41 -0.75
CA VAL A 423 11.00 -7.95 -0.73
C VAL A 423 9.54 -7.53 -0.72
N PHE A 424 9.19 -6.65 0.20
CA PHE A 424 7.81 -6.23 0.44
C PHE A 424 7.70 -4.70 0.45
N PRO A 425 6.78 -4.10 -0.33
CA PRO A 425 6.60 -2.65 -0.38
C PRO A 425 5.82 -2.14 0.84
N SER A 426 6.49 -2.03 1.98
CA SER A 426 5.90 -1.59 3.25
C SER A 426 5.26 -0.19 3.17
N GLY A 427 5.83 0.72 2.37
CA GLY A 427 5.24 2.03 2.10
C GLY A 427 3.85 1.95 1.47
N LEU A 428 3.69 1.12 0.44
CA LEU A 428 2.41 0.89 -0.22
C LEU A 428 1.41 0.22 0.73
N HIS A 429 1.86 -0.75 1.52
CA HIS A 429 1.02 -1.43 2.52
C HIS A 429 0.43 -0.44 3.54
N LYS A 430 1.24 0.45 4.09
CA LYS A 430 0.78 1.54 4.98
C LYS A 430 -0.23 2.46 4.27
N ALA A 431 0.10 2.93 3.07
CA ALA A 431 -0.76 3.84 2.31
C ALA A 431 -2.12 3.20 1.97
N VAL A 432 -2.15 1.91 1.68
CA VAL A 432 -3.40 1.17 1.42
C VAL A 432 -4.22 1.03 2.70
N VAL A 433 -3.62 0.61 3.82
CA VAL A 433 -4.34 0.52 5.11
C VAL A 433 -4.92 1.87 5.51
N ASP A 434 -4.15 2.95 5.42
CA ASP A 434 -4.63 4.31 5.73
C ASP A 434 -5.77 4.72 4.82
N LYS A 435 -5.65 4.46 3.51
CA LYS A 435 -6.72 4.76 2.54
C LYS A 435 -8.01 4.01 2.86
N LEU A 436 -7.91 2.75 3.28
CA LEU A 436 -9.04 1.90 3.64
C LEU A 436 -9.72 2.36 4.94
N LEU A 437 -8.95 2.68 5.98
CA LEU A 437 -9.46 3.23 7.23
C LEU A 437 -10.18 4.58 7.01
N ASN A 438 -9.67 5.39 6.08
CA ASN A 438 -10.23 6.69 5.74
C ASN A 438 -11.45 6.61 4.80
N ASN A 439 -11.58 5.52 4.03
CA ASN A 439 -12.63 5.35 3.01
C ASN A 439 -13.18 3.91 3.02
N PRO A 440 -14.02 3.56 4.02
CA PRO A 440 -14.54 2.20 4.19
C PRO A 440 -15.28 1.63 2.97
N SER A 441 -15.88 2.48 2.13
CA SER A 441 -16.57 2.05 0.89
C SER A 441 -15.67 1.34 -0.10
N GLN A 442 -14.35 1.46 0.06
CA GLN A 442 -13.35 0.86 -0.83
C GLN A 442 -12.80 -0.48 -0.31
N ILE A 443 -13.08 -0.86 0.94
CA ILE A 443 -12.49 -2.03 1.62
C ILE A 443 -12.73 -3.31 0.84
N GLU A 444 -13.98 -3.59 0.47
CA GLU A 444 -14.32 -4.85 -0.20
C GLU A 444 -13.62 -5.00 -1.55
N LYS A 445 -13.29 -3.90 -2.24
CA LYS A 445 -12.57 -3.95 -3.53
C LYS A 445 -11.16 -4.51 -3.36
N VAL A 446 -10.49 -4.18 -2.24
CA VAL A 446 -9.15 -4.66 -1.91
C VAL A 446 -9.21 -6.05 -1.30
N LEU A 447 -10.13 -6.30 -0.35
CA LEU A 447 -10.27 -7.61 0.30
C LEU A 447 -10.76 -8.70 -0.66
N ASP A 448 -11.41 -8.33 -1.76
CA ASP A 448 -11.75 -9.31 -2.78
C ASP A 448 -10.52 -9.81 -3.54
N LEU A 449 -9.39 -9.10 -3.57
CA LEU A 449 -8.17 -9.57 -4.25
C LEU A 449 -7.60 -10.86 -3.63
N PHE A 450 -6.73 -11.55 -4.36
CA PHE A 450 -6.12 -12.79 -3.88
C PHE A 450 -5.09 -12.50 -2.78
N GLY A 451 -5.15 -13.25 -1.67
CA GLY A 451 -4.14 -13.30 -0.63
C GLY A 451 -4.18 -14.68 0.03
N ASP A 452 -3.05 -15.15 0.55
CA ASP A 452 -2.95 -16.49 1.16
C ASP A 452 -3.70 -16.56 2.49
N TYR A 453 -3.55 -15.53 3.32
CA TYR A 453 -4.29 -15.38 4.57
C TYR A 453 -5.60 -14.62 4.37
N THR A 454 -6.70 -15.22 4.82
CA THR A 454 -8.06 -14.68 4.61
C THR A 454 -8.53 -13.72 5.69
N GLY A 455 -7.84 -13.62 6.83
CA GLY A 455 -8.18 -12.70 7.93
C GLY A 455 -9.66 -12.70 8.31
N LEU A 456 -10.27 -11.51 8.31
CA LEU A 456 -11.69 -11.27 8.59
C LEU A 456 -12.63 -11.64 7.43
N GLY A 457 -12.10 -12.17 6.33
CA GLY A 457 -12.84 -12.47 5.12
C GLY A 457 -12.88 -11.27 4.16
N LYS A 458 -13.87 -11.26 3.26
CA LYS A 458 -13.94 -10.31 2.14
C LYS A 458 -14.84 -9.10 2.37
N LYS A 459 -15.52 -9.07 3.51
CA LYS A 459 -16.58 -8.11 3.82
C LYS A 459 -16.10 -7.06 4.80
N LEU A 460 -16.66 -5.86 4.67
CA LEU A 460 -16.44 -4.79 5.62
C LEU A 460 -16.94 -5.25 7.00
N VAL A 461 -16.04 -5.24 7.98
CA VAL A 461 -16.37 -5.41 9.40
C VAL A 461 -16.28 -4.05 10.07
N GLU A 462 -17.35 -3.66 10.76
CA GLU A 462 -17.40 -2.41 11.51
C GLU A 462 -17.68 -2.67 12.98
N VAL A 463 -16.98 -1.94 13.84
CA VAL A 463 -17.20 -1.91 15.28
C VAL A 463 -17.38 -0.46 15.68
N GLU A 464 -18.51 -0.14 16.31
CA GLU A 464 -18.83 1.22 16.75
C GLU A 464 -18.75 2.26 15.60
N GLY A 465 -19.20 1.86 14.40
CA GLY A 465 -19.19 2.70 13.20
C GLY A 465 -17.79 2.99 12.64
N LYS A 466 -16.77 2.23 13.04
CA LYS A 466 -15.40 2.33 12.51
C LYS A 466 -15.00 1.03 11.80
N PRO A 467 -14.30 1.11 10.66
CA PRO A 467 -13.80 -0.08 9.98
C PRO A 467 -12.74 -0.79 10.82
N VAL A 468 -12.78 -2.12 10.83
CA VAL A 468 -11.72 -2.99 11.36
C VAL A 468 -10.96 -3.57 10.17
N ILE A 469 -9.63 -3.36 10.15
CA ILE A 469 -8.75 -3.85 9.09
C ILE A 469 -7.75 -4.83 9.70
N ASP A 470 -7.73 -6.05 9.18
CA ASP A 470 -6.66 -7.01 9.44
C ASP A 470 -5.45 -6.66 8.55
N THR A 471 -4.40 -6.11 9.16
CA THR A 471 -3.22 -5.63 8.41
C THR A 471 -2.39 -6.77 7.82
N PHE A 472 -2.45 -7.98 8.39
CA PHE A 472 -1.81 -9.17 7.83
C PHE A 472 -2.53 -9.66 6.57
N GLN A 473 -3.86 -9.55 6.54
CA GLN A 473 -4.62 -9.84 5.33
C GLN A 473 -4.26 -8.85 4.21
N ILE A 474 -4.15 -7.55 4.52
CA ILE A 474 -3.71 -6.55 3.54
C ILE A 474 -2.25 -6.80 3.12
N HIS A 475 -1.38 -7.26 4.02
CA HIS A 475 -0.01 -7.64 3.66
C HIS A 475 -0.01 -8.70 2.56
N ASP A 476 -0.72 -9.80 2.73
CA ASP A 476 -0.74 -10.88 1.73
C ASP A 476 -1.38 -10.43 0.42
N VAL A 477 -2.43 -9.60 0.46
CA VAL A 477 -3.01 -8.98 -0.74
C VAL A 477 -1.95 -8.15 -1.48
N ILE A 478 -1.21 -7.28 -0.79
CA ILE A 478 -0.18 -6.45 -1.42
C ILE A 478 0.97 -7.31 -1.96
N GLN A 479 1.43 -8.31 -1.20
CA GLN A 479 2.52 -9.20 -1.59
C GLN A 479 2.25 -9.93 -2.91
N ARG A 480 0.98 -10.25 -3.21
CA ARG A 480 0.59 -10.99 -4.43
C ARG A 480 0.16 -10.09 -5.59
N ASN A 481 -0.32 -8.87 -5.32
CA ASN A 481 -1.01 -8.03 -6.31
C ASN A 481 -0.36 -6.66 -6.55
N ALA A 482 0.71 -6.29 -5.84
CA ALA A 482 1.39 -5.02 -6.09
C ALA A 482 2.14 -5.01 -7.44
N PHE A 483 2.19 -3.85 -8.07
CA PHE A 483 2.89 -3.61 -9.33
C PHE A 483 3.97 -2.54 -9.15
N GLY A 484 5.11 -2.74 -9.80
CA GLY A 484 6.11 -1.69 -10.03
C GLY A 484 5.80 -0.96 -11.34
N PRO A 485 5.57 0.38 -11.33
CA PRO A 485 5.38 1.18 -12.54
C PRO A 485 6.70 1.49 -13.28
N GLY A 486 7.83 0.98 -12.77
CA GLY A 486 9.17 1.23 -13.29
C GLY A 486 9.87 2.37 -12.56
N GLN A 487 11.17 2.51 -12.82
CA GLN A 487 12.03 3.52 -12.21
C GLN A 487 11.56 4.94 -12.57
N GLN A 488 11.28 5.77 -11.56
CA GLN A 488 10.84 7.16 -11.73
C GLN A 488 12.00 8.15 -11.57
N THR A 489 12.97 7.87 -10.71
CA THR A 489 14.11 8.75 -10.46
C THR A 489 15.43 8.01 -10.56
N GLU A 490 16.54 8.73 -10.79
CA GLU A 490 17.87 8.11 -10.91
C GLU A 490 18.34 7.45 -9.61
N ASP A 491 17.89 7.97 -8.46
CA ASP A 491 18.21 7.49 -7.11
C ASP A 491 17.28 6.39 -6.60
N GLU A 492 16.25 6.02 -7.36
CA GLU A 492 15.36 4.91 -7.02
C GLU A 492 16.11 3.57 -7.10
N ASP A 493 16.06 2.82 -6.01
CA ASP A 493 16.54 1.45 -5.90
C ASP A 493 15.48 0.55 -5.24
N ILE A 494 15.87 -0.68 -4.87
CA ILE A 494 14.92 -1.63 -4.29
C ILE A 494 14.35 -1.17 -2.93
N SER A 495 15.08 -0.37 -2.16
CA SER A 495 14.71 0.10 -0.83
C SER A 495 13.63 1.18 -0.86
N ASN A 496 13.46 1.91 -1.96
CA ASN A 496 12.44 2.95 -2.13
C ASN A 496 11.69 2.84 -3.47
N ALA A 497 11.63 1.65 -4.06
CA ALA A 497 11.00 1.44 -5.36
C ALA A 497 9.56 1.96 -5.41
N SER A 498 9.21 2.63 -6.51
CA SER A 498 7.83 3.04 -6.77
C SER A 498 6.95 1.80 -6.87
N THR A 499 5.82 1.78 -6.16
CA THR A 499 4.90 0.64 -6.16
C THR A 499 3.44 1.08 -6.05
N GLY A 500 2.53 0.30 -6.64
CA GLY A 500 1.10 0.60 -6.58
C GLY A 500 0.22 -0.63 -6.69
N LEU A 501 -1.08 -0.42 -6.46
CA LEU A 501 -2.14 -1.41 -6.53
C LEU A 501 -3.18 -0.99 -7.58
N TRP A 502 -3.49 -1.89 -8.52
CA TRP A 502 -4.50 -1.72 -9.56
C TRP A 502 -5.48 -2.91 -9.50
N ILE A 503 -6.72 -2.65 -9.06
CA ILE A 503 -7.65 -3.70 -8.62
C ILE A 503 -8.02 -4.65 -9.77
N ARG A 504 -8.46 -4.13 -10.92
CA ARG A 504 -8.88 -4.98 -12.04
C ARG A 504 -7.69 -5.64 -12.73
N ALA A 505 -6.58 -4.94 -12.87
CA ALA A 505 -5.35 -5.48 -13.44
C ALA A 505 -4.77 -6.64 -12.62
N SER A 506 -5.02 -6.67 -11.31
CA SER A 506 -4.60 -7.75 -10.40
C SER A 506 -5.24 -9.11 -10.73
N TYR A 507 -6.33 -9.13 -11.50
CA TYR A 507 -6.98 -10.37 -11.96
C TYR A 507 -6.35 -11.01 -13.20
N MET A 508 -5.45 -10.31 -13.91
CA MET A 508 -4.84 -10.87 -15.13
C MET A 508 -3.72 -11.84 -14.77
N ASN A 509 -3.89 -13.10 -15.11
CA ASN A 509 -2.92 -14.16 -14.83
C ASN A 509 -1.67 -14.09 -15.71
N HIS A 510 -0.66 -14.85 -15.30
CA HIS A 510 0.62 -14.93 -16.01
C HIS A 510 0.59 -15.89 -17.21
N SER A 511 1.25 -15.49 -18.29
CA SER A 511 1.80 -16.39 -19.30
C SER A 511 3.13 -15.85 -19.81
N CYS A 512 4.10 -16.73 -20.07
CA CYS A 512 5.34 -16.33 -20.77
C CYS A 512 5.11 -16.06 -22.27
N ILE A 513 3.92 -16.39 -22.77
CA ILE A 513 3.40 -16.02 -24.10
C ILE A 513 2.13 -15.19 -23.94
N PRO A 514 2.23 -13.98 -23.36
CA PRO A 514 1.06 -13.18 -23.02
C PRO A 514 0.34 -12.69 -24.28
N ASN A 515 -0.97 -12.48 -24.16
CA ASN A 515 -1.79 -11.84 -25.21
C ASN A 515 -2.15 -10.39 -24.87
N ALA A 516 -1.69 -9.88 -23.72
CA ALA A 516 -1.80 -8.49 -23.32
C ALA A 516 -0.47 -7.93 -22.81
N LYS A 517 -0.27 -6.62 -23.02
CA LYS A 517 0.85 -5.84 -22.50
C LYS A 517 0.33 -4.64 -21.73
N LYS A 518 1.02 -4.27 -20.64
CA LYS A 518 0.75 -3.07 -19.85
C LYS A 518 1.84 -2.02 -20.04
N ASP A 519 1.44 -0.76 -20.03
CA ASP A 519 2.30 0.42 -19.98
C ASP A 519 1.70 1.43 -18.99
N TYR A 520 2.46 2.44 -18.56
CA TYR A 520 2.00 3.44 -17.58
C TYR A 520 2.12 4.87 -18.12
N ILE A 521 1.18 5.73 -17.71
CA ILE A 521 1.27 7.19 -17.81
C ILE A 521 0.94 7.74 -16.42
N GLY A 522 1.96 8.14 -15.65
CA GLY A 522 1.79 8.37 -14.21
C GLY A 522 1.13 7.16 -13.53
N ASP A 523 0.06 7.41 -12.77
CA ASP A 523 -0.72 6.37 -12.08
C ASP A 523 -1.80 5.68 -12.93
N LEU A 524 -1.88 5.97 -14.24
CA LEU A 524 -2.78 5.29 -15.17
C LEU A 524 -2.06 4.10 -15.82
N MET A 525 -2.56 2.88 -15.57
CA MET A 525 -2.13 1.67 -16.27
C MET A 525 -2.95 1.51 -17.56
N ILE A 526 -2.29 1.34 -18.69
CA ILE A 526 -2.90 1.07 -19.99
C ILE A 526 -2.58 -0.35 -20.39
N VAL A 527 -3.62 -1.16 -20.63
CA VAL A 527 -3.47 -2.55 -21.06
C VAL A 527 -3.97 -2.69 -22.48
N ARG A 528 -3.12 -3.21 -23.37
CA ARG A 528 -3.40 -3.42 -24.79
C ARG A 528 -3.20 -4.87 -25.20
N ALA A 529 -3.99 -5.33 -26.16
CA ALA A 529 -3.82 -6.65 -26.74
C ALA A 529 -2.53 -6.71 -27.59
N SER A 530 -1.66 -7.69 -27.31
CA SER A 530 -0.43 -7.94 -28.08
C SER A 530 -0.65 -8.84 -29.31
N ARG A 531 -1.85 -9.42 -29.41
CA ARG A 531 -2.37 -10.16 -30.56
C ARG A 531 -3.89 -10.16 -30.50
N ARG A 532 -4.55 -10.64 -31.55
CA ARG A 532 -5.99 -10.90 -31.53
C ARG A 532 -6.35 -11.88 -30.41
N ILE A 533 -7.37 -11.55 -29.63
CA ILE A 533 -7.94 -12.34 -28.52
C ILE A 533 -9.38 -12.68 -28.89
N VAL A 534 -9.75 -13.95 -28.82
CA VAL A 534 -11.11 -14.40 -29.17
C VAL A 534 -12.04 -14.40 -27.94
N VAL A 535 -13.36 -14.48 -28.18
CA VAL A 535 -14.35 -14.56 -27.10
C VAL A 535 -14.08 -15.75 -26.19
N GLY A 536 -14.12 -15.53 -24.88
CA GLY A 536 -13.90 -16.56 -23.86
C GLY A 536 -12.43 -16.90 -23.62
N GLU A 537 -11.50 -16.33 -24.38
CA GLU A 537 -10.06 -16.48 -24.14
C GLU A 537 -9.62 -15.65 -22.92
N GLU A 538 -8.71 -16.22 -22.12
CA GLU A 538 -8.15 -15.51 -20.96
C GLU A 538 -7.17 -14.43 -21.41
N ILE A 539 -7.25 -13.26 -20.79
CA ILE A 539 -6.35 -12.14 -20.99
C ILE A 539 -5.18 -12.29 -20.02
N LEU A 540 -3.99 -12.53 -20.58
CA LEU A 540 -2.79 -12.93 -19.86
C LEU A 540 -1.68 -11.91 -20.08
N GLN A 541 -0.97 -11.59 -19.00
CA GLN A 541 0.20 -10.70 -18.97
C GLN A 541 1.47 -11.46 -18.60
N SER A 542 2.64 -10.83 -18.79
CA SER A 542 3.89 -11.35 -18.21
C SER A 542 4.12 -10.78 -16.82
N TYR A 543 4.50 -11.64 -15.87
CA TYR A 543 4.91 -11.26 -14.50
C TYR A 543 6.43 -11.16 -14.42
N ASP A 544 7.12 -11.98 -15.22
CA ASP A 544 8.58 -12.03 -15.31
C ASP A 544 8.96 -12.16 -16.78
N GLU A 545 9.81 -11.25 -17.26
CA GLU A 545 10.24 -11.16 -18.67
C GLU A 545 11.64 -11.75 -18.90
N SER A 546 12.23 -12.44 -17.90
CA SER A 546 13.52 -13.12 -18.04
C SER A 546 13.49 -14.15 -19.18
N THR A 547 14.52 -14.17 -20.02
CA THR A 547 14.67 -15.20 -21.07
C THR A 547 15.12 -16.54 -20.49
N ASP A 548 15.79 -16.53 -19.33
CA ASP A 548 16.28 -17.73 -18.65
C ASP A 548 15.13 -18.44 -17.94
N TYR A 549 14.78 -19.63 -18.43
CA TYR A 549 13.71 -20.46 -17.88
C TYR A 549 13.92 -20.78 -16.39
N ASP A 550 15.15 -21.11 -15.97
CA ASP A 550 15.39 -21.59 -14.60
C ASP A 550 15.27 -20.40 -13.62
N ALA A 551 15.82 -19.24 -13.99
CA ALA A 551 15.65 -18.00 -13.24
C ALA A 551 14.17 -17.56 -13.19
N ARG A 552 13.48 -17.59 -14.33
CA ARG A 552 12.07 -17.19 -14.44
C ARG A 552 11.15 -18.10 -13.62
N THR A 553 11.35 -19.42 -13.70
CA THR A 553 10.55 -20.38 -12.93
C THR A 553 10.79 -20.26 -11.43
N ALA A 554 12.05 -20.06 -11.02
CA ALA A 554 12.39 -19.82 -9.61
C ALA A 554 11.76 -18.51 -9.09
N SER A 555 11.79 -17.44 -9.89
CA SER A 555 11.15 -16.15 -9.58
C SER A 555 9.63 -16.28 -9.42
N LEU A 556 8.95 -16.95 -10.36
CA LEU A 556 7.50 -17.17 -10.31
C LEU A 556 7.09 -18.02 -9.09
N HIS A 557 7.83 -19.09 -8.81
CA HIS A 557 7.59 -19.93 -7.65
C HIS A 557 7.81 -19.15 -6.35
N ARG A 558 8.95 -18.45 -6.25
CA ARG A 558 9.29 -17.67 -5.05
C ARG A 558 8.23 -16.61 -4.81
N THR A 559 7.89 -15.77 -5.78
CA THR A 559 7.02 -14.60 -5.53
C THR A 559 5.53 -14.95 -5.51
N TRP A 560 5.05 -15.88 -6.35
CA TRP A 560 3.62 -16.18 -6.48
C TRP A 560 3.23 -17.65 -6.17
N GLY A 561 4.19 -18.52 -5.87
CA GLY A 561 3.89 -19.90 -5.45
C GLY A 561 3.36 -20.80 -6.55
N PHE A 562 3.57 -20.48 -7.84
CA PHE A 562 3.09 -21.31 -8.94
C PHE A 562 4.18 -21.61 -9.97
N ARG A 563 3.91 -22.65 -10.78
CA ARG A 563 4.71 -23.04 -11.92
C ARG A 563 3.93 -22.78 -13.21
N CYS A 564 4.49 -21.98 -14.12
CA CYS A 564 3.87 -21.69 -15.40
C CYS A 564 3.82 -22.94 -16.29
N LYS A 565 2.65 -23.22 -16.88
CA LYS A 565 2.41 -24.35 -17.81
C LYS A 565 2.08 -23.90 -19.24
N CYS A 566 2.48 -22.69 -19.62
CA CYS A 566 2.30 -22.20 -20.99
C CYS A 566 3.15 -23.03 -21.98
N GLY A 567 2.81 -22.95 -23.28
CA GLY A 567 3.49 -23.71 -24.32
C GLY A 567 5.01 -23.49 -24.37
N LEU A 568 5.49 -22.27 -24.08
CA LEU A 568 6.91 -21.97 -24.00
C LEU A 568 7.60 -22.71 -22.84
N CYS A 569 7.03 -22.64 -21.63
CA CYS A 569 7.58 -23.31 -20.45
C CYS A 569 7.62 -24.82 -20.62
N LEU A 570 6.58 -25.42 -21.22
CA LEU A 570 6.55 -26.87 -21.49
C LEU A 570 7.63 -27.28 -22.50
N ALA A 571 7.88 -26.47 -23.54
CA ALA A 571 8.93 -26.74 -24.51
C ALA A 571 10.34 -26.62 -23.89
N GLU A 572 10.56 -25.58 -23.09
CA GLU A 572 11.85 -25.35 -22.41
C GLU A 572 12.14 -26.41 -21.35
N GLU A 573 11.14 -26.81 -20.56
CA GLU A 573 11.28 -27.93 -19.63
C GLU A 573 11.73 -29.19 -20.35
N ALA A 574 11.11 -29.51 -21.49
CA ALA A 574 11.41 -30.70 -22.26
C ALA A 574 12.82 -30.67 -22.89
N ASP A 575 13.43 -29.50 -23.10
CA ASP A 575 14.82 -29.41 -23.61
C ASP A 575 15.85 -29.98 -22.61
N GLY A 576 15.52 -30.01 -21.32
CA GLY A 576 16.41 -30.44 -20.27
C GLY A 576 17.47 -29.40 -19.89
N SER A 577 18.13 -29.61 -18.75
CA SER A 577 19.08 -28.65 -18.18
C SER A 577 20.30 -28.38 -19.06
N ALA A 578 20.83 -29.40 -19.74
CA ALA A 578 22.02 -29.27 -20.59
C ALA A 578 21.80 -28.31 -21.76
N ILE A 579 20.70 -28.46 -22.51
CA ILE A 579 20.38 -27.60 -23.65
C ILE A 579 20.06 -26.17 -23.18
N ARG A 580 19.32 -26.02 -22.08
CA ARG A 580 19.02 -24.69 -21.51
C ARG A 580 20.29 -23.97 -21.06
N LYS A 581 21.23 -24.66 -20.43
CA LYS A 581 22.54 -24.10 -20.04
C LYS A 581 23.34 -23.67 -21.27
N MET A 582 23.41 -24.52 -22.30
CA MET A 582 24.07 -24.20 -23.57
C MET A 582 23.44 -22.97 -24.24
N ARG A 583 22.11 -22.89 -24.26
CA ARG A 583 21.37 -21.73 -24.75
C ARG A 583 21.75 -20.47 -23.97
N LYS A 584 21.76 -20.54 -22.64
CA LYS A 584 22.14 -19.42 -21.78
C LYS A 584 23.57 -18.94 -22.05
N GLU A 585 24.53 -19.84 -22.23
CA GLU A 585 25.91 -19.49 -22.59
C GLU A 585 25.99 -18.77 -23.95
N HIS A 586 25.19 -19.20 -24.94
CA HIS A 586 25.09 -18.50 -26.22
C HIS A 586 24.41 -17.13 -26.10
N GLU A 587 23.34 -17.02 -25.30
CA GLU A 587 22.67 -15.76 -24.98
C GLU A 587 23.61 -14.78 -24.27
N ASP A 588 24.42 -15.24 -23.33
CA ASP A 588 25.38 -14.39 -22.61
C ASP A 588 26.49 -13.86 -23.55
N LYS A 589 26.97 -14.70 -24.47
CA LYS A 589 27.91 -14.27 -25.53
C LYS A 589 27.28 -13.24 -26.45
N ALA A 590 26.01 -13.44 -26.85
CA ALA A 590 25.28 -12.49 -27.67
C ALA A 590 25.00 -11.17 -26.92
N THR A 591 24.64 -11.25 -25.64
CA THR A 591 24.41 -10.09 -24.77
C THR A 591 25.68 -9.26 -24.64
N SER A 592 26.81 -9.90 -24.33
CA SER A 592 28.10 -9.21 -24.24
C SER A 592 28.51 -8.59 -25.57
N PHE A 593 28.18 -9.22 -26.70
CA PHE A 593 28.45 -8.66 -28.03
C PHE A 593 27.60 -7.41 -28.28
N VAL A 594 26.28 -7.48 -28.07
CA VAL A 594 25.35 -6.37 -28.30
C VAL A 594 25.65 -5.17 -27.38
N GLN A 595 26.12 -5.41 -26.16
CA GLN A 595 26.52 -4.35 -25.24
C GLN A 595 27.81 -3.62 -25.66
N LYS A 596 28.75 -4.34 -26.28
CA LYS A 596 30.06 -3.79 -26.68
C LYS A 596 30.03 -3.15 -28.07
N GLU A 597 29.24 -3.70 -28.98
CA GLU A 597 29.29 -3.38 -30.40
C GLU A 597 28.05 -2.60 -30.83
N LYS A 598 28.24 -1.48 -31.52
CA LYS A 598 27.13 -0.68 -32.09
C LYS A 598 26.61 -1.33 -33.36
N ALA A 599 25.29 -1.41 -33.49
CA ALA A 599 24.63 -1.94 -34.70
C ALA A 599 24.75 -0.97 -35.89
N ALA A 600 24.50 0.32 -35.66
CA ALA A 600 24.55 1.34 -36.69
C ALA A 600 25.96 1.46 -37.29
N GLY A 601 26.08 1.28 -38.61
CA GLY A 601 27.36 1.32 -39.32
C GLY A 601 28.29 0.12 -39.06
N ALA A 602 27.77 -0.98 -38.52
CA ALA A 602 28.57 -2.17 -38.23
C ALA A 602 29.27 -2.73 -39.48
N SER A 603 30.53 -3.12 -39.33
CA SER A 603 31.29 -3.74 -40.42
C SER A 603 30.72 -5.11 -40.80
N LYS A 604 30.99 -5.54 -42.05
CA LYS A 604 30.59 -6.87 -42.54
C LYS A 604 31.05 -8.00 -41.58
N MET A 605 32.26 -7.86 -41.03
CA MET A 605 32.81 -8.82 -40.07
C MET A 605 31.98 -8.91 -38.77
N LEU A 606 31.54 -7.77 -38.23
CA LEU A 606 30.69 -7.74 -37.03
C LEU A 606 29.30 -8.33 -37.30
N ILE A 607 28.71 -8.03 -38.47
CA ILE A 607 27.43 -8.61 -38.89
C ILE A 607 27.54 -10.14 -39.01
N ASP A 608 28.62 -10.65 -39.61
CA ASP A 608 28.84 -12.10 -39.73
C ASP A 608 29.05 -12.76 -38.36
N LYS A 609 29.74 -12.09 -37.43
CA LYS A 609 29.87 -12.54 -36.04
C LYS A 609 28.50 -12.59 -35.33
N ALA A 610 27.67 -11.55 -35.49
CA ALA A 610 26.32 -11.52 -34.94
C ALA A 610 25.43 -12.64 -35.51
N LYS A 611 25.52 -12.92 -36.82
CA LYS A 611 24.81 -14.04 -37.45
C LYS A 611 25.23 -15.39 -36.89
N ARG A 612 26.52 -15.60 -36.61
CA ARG A 612 27.03 -16.83 -35.96
C ARG A 612 26.51 -16.97 -34.54
N LEU A 613 26.48 -15.88 -33.76
CA LEU A 613 25.90 -15.88 -32.41
C LEU A 613 24.41 -16.23 -32.45
N ARG A 614 23.64 -15.59 -33.34
CA ARG A 614 22.23 -15.91 -33.58
C ARG A 614 22.04 -17.39 -33.96
N GLN A 615 22.90 -17.92 -34.84
CA GLN A 615 22.82 -19.32 -35.26
C GLN A 615 23.07 -20.28 -34.09
N GLY A 616 24.10 -20.04 -33.27
CA GLY A 616 24.37 -20.87 -32.09
C GLY A 616 23.22 -20.90 -31.10
N ILE A 617 22.57 -19.75 -30.86
CA ILE A 617 21.34 -19.70 -30.06
C ILE A 617 20.23 -20.51 -30.73
N ASN A 618 20.00 -20.29 -32.03
CA ASN A 618 18.91 -20.92 -32.78
C ASN A 618 19.03 -22.45 -32.86
N GLU A 619 20.25 -22.99 -32.91
CA GLU A 619 20.53 -24.43 -32.91
C GLU A 619 20.15 -25.11 -31.58
N THR A 620 20.02 -24.34 -30.49
CA THR A 620 19.52 -24.87 -29.21
C THR A 620 18.00 -25.04 -29.15
N TYR A 621 17.26 -24.59 -30.17
CA TYR A 621 15.80 -24.70 -30.22
C TYR A 621 15.38 -25.83 -31.17
N ASP A 622 14.74 -26.87 -30.63
CA ASP A 622 14.19 -27.93 -31.47
C ASP A 622 13.09 -27.40 -32.40
N ARG A 623 13.22 -27.70 -33.70
CA ARG A 623 12.31 -27.15 -34.73
C ARG A 623 10.86 -27.60 -34.57
N LYS A 624 10.62 -28.83 -34.09
CA LYS A 624 9.27 -29.38 -33.94
C LYS A 624 8.61 -28.84 -32.68
N ARG A 625 9.31 -28.87 -31.54
CA ARG A 625 8.80 -28.40 -30.24
C ARG A 625 8.50 -26.91 -30.24
N TYR A 626 9.35 -26.10 -30.85
CA TYR A 626 9.18 -24.64 -30.90
C TYR A 626 8.35 -24.14 -32.08
N LYS A 627 7.61 -25.01 -32.77
CA LYS A 627 6.75 -24.58 -33.87
C LYS A 627 5.62 -23.70 -33.35
N GLY A 628 5.58 -22.44 -33.77
CA GLY A 628 4.57 -21.45 -33.32
C GLY A 628 4.82 -20.87 -31.93
N LEU A 629 5.95 -21.21 -31.29
CA LEU A 629 6.37 -20.63 -30.02
C LEU A 629 7.46 -19.57 -30.26
N PRO A 630 7.54 -18.52 -29.41
CA PRO A 630 8.65 -17.59 -29.49
C PRO A 630 9.96 -18.27 -29.11
N ARG A 631 11.07 -17.64 -29.52
CA ARG A 631 12.44 -18.03 -29.16
C ARG A 631 13.11 -16.84 -28.46
N PRO A 632 12.83 -16.60 -27.17
CA PRO A 632 13.19 -15.36 -26.49
C PRO A 632 14.68 -15.01 -26.57
N GLY A 633 15.55 -16.01 -26.51
CA GLY A 633 17.00 -15.83 -26.63
C GLY A 633 17.46 -15.20 -27.94
N LEU A 634 16.66 -15.25 -29.00
CA LEU A 634 17.01 -14.64 -30.30
C LEU A 634 16.69 -13.15 -30.36
N ILE A 635 15.78 -12.64 -29.51
CA ILE A 635 15.21 -11.29 -29.62
C ILE A 635 16.29 -10.20 -29.68
N GLN A 636 17.25 -10.24 -28.76
CA GLN A 636 18.27 -9.18 -28.65
C GLN A 636 19.20 -9.14 -29.86
N ILE A 637 19.70 -10.30 -30.30
CA ILE A 637 20.65 -10.39 -31.41
C ILE A 637 19.95 -10.16 -32.76
N GLU A 638 18.68 -10.56 -32.91
CA GLU A 638 17.88 -10.28 -34.09
C GLU A 638 17.58 -8.79 -34.23
N ARG A 639 17.26 -8.11 -33.12
CA ARG A 639 17.11 -6.65 -33.11
C ARG A 639 18.40 -5.94 -33.52
N TRP A 640 19.55 -6.34 -32.97
CA TRP A 640 20.85 -5.78 -33.34
C TRP A 640 21.14 -6.00 -34.84
N LEU A 641 20.88 -7.20 -35.37
CA LEU A 641 21.06 -7.51 -36.79
C LEU A 641 20.13 -6.69 -37.69
N GLN A 642 18.88 -6.46 -37.25
CA GLN A 642 17.92 -5.62 -37.96
C GLN A 642 18.41 -4.18 -38.02
N GLU A 643 18.81 -3.60 -36.89
CA GLU A 643 19.38 -2.25 -36.81
C GLU A 643 20.65 -2.10 -37.66
N ALA A 644 21.52 -3.12 -37.69
CA ALA A 644 22.74 -3.11 -38.50
C ALA A 644 22.47 -3.25 -40.02
N SER A 645 21.31 -3.78 -40.40
CA SER A 645 20.93 -4.01 -41.80
C SER A 645 20.21 -2.80 -42.41
N VAL A 646 19.75 -1.84 -41.60
CA VAL A 646 19.18 -0.58 -42.07
C VAL A 646 20.34 0.31 -42.55
N ARG A 647 20.56 0.34 -43.86
CA ARG A 647 21.43 1.35 -44.49
C ARG A 647 20.73 2.71 -44.35
N TRP A 648 21.40 3.65 -43.69
CA TRP A 648 21.05 5.07 -43.77
C TRP A 648 21.60 5.67 -45.06
#